data_AF-A0A2N5J628-F1
#
_entry.id   AF-A0A2N5J628-F1
#
_cell.length_a   1.000
_cell.length_b   1.000
_cell.length_c   1.000
_cell.angle_alpha   90.00
_cell.angle_beta   90.00
_cell.angle_gamma   90.00
#
_symmetry.space_group_name_H-M   'P 1'
#
loop_
_entity.id
_entity.type
_entity.pdbx_description
1 polymer ?
#
loop_
_entity_poly.entity_id
_entity_poly.type
_entity_poly.pdbx_seq_one_letter_code
_entity_poly.pdbx_strand_id
1 'polypeptide(L)'
;DAWAGGKYWFNLNVPVQAHVPSAKPLNGFDDSAESWTTLVPSVSFATRAQATFNLAGNTTPVSDLIWTGCTNIPDGTTFTGTSTLNVDTDRDGKADHTKSVTVAPKCGRTVASPTVSPKDLGVGDRWPAGFYWWDLNVPKQGRYVLNDTGHAGHGDAKESWTAAASRLMTAGVTSQAANGLVADWNQQDVTRDTKFDSHASSLLIAGGTDPVSDRVRLDVKSLDTPAHRDWDTNNDGRFDGSLRFTVKTTMHLTGGKSKAKTLDYASYHSVAGGNDSGTETFSWTPADFGLKAWPAGDAWFTSQVTGVTGADNGMNVACPAGQTLVGSKPNEYRLCLTDYAKETSELNGAENIHFTPRFKPSVTSKVTASTMSDGNPPRDEITVNLNTKTVSGLKVTARADVYWTPDKGTDGTALPANRKHVAAVTPLVFDAASFKDGVATKTYDPAKDPAMKNVLGRLGTGYVTYVWRIDRTDLTGQNITYGWDWHAKGWTKTLTFESARLLDMDATVSDGWRPGREQAEQTTGWWLKVTKIGYLGHNANGSFQPDRPAKGAVLNMQETVDQTGRTPVAGATTNTITLNSKGEGTFPYHRIRESSINRSTVVSRNLDALTMSNVHDQPAGSSGHFLRHRRSLDAQGLRENGLG
;
A
#
# COMPACT_ATOMS: atom_id res chain seq x y z
N ASP A 1 -89.07 33.75 5.86
CA ASP A 1 -89.20 33.12 4.53
C ASP A 1 -89.07 34.15 3.43
N ALA A 2 -88.20 33.90 2.45
CA ALA A 2 -87.98 34.78 1.30
C ALA A 2 -88.85 34.33 0.12
N TRP A 3 -89.30 35.27 -0.71
CA TRP A 3 -90.06 34.97 -1.92
C TRP A 3 -89.19 34.15 -2.89
N ALA A 4 -89.75 33.12 -3.51
CA ALA A 4 -89.05 32.36 -4.55
C ALA A 4 -88.65 33.29 -5.71
N GLY A 5 -87.68 32.90 -6.52
CA GLY A 5 -87.36 33.70 -7.71
C GLY A 5 -88.48 33.59 -8.74
N GLY A 6 -88.92 34.73 -9.27
CA GLY A 6 -90.01 34.77 -10.24
C GLY A 6 -90.60 36.16 -10.39
N LYS A 7 -91.47 36.30 -11.38
CA LYS A 7 -92.31 37.49 -11.50
C LYS A 7 -93.51 37.32 -10.57
N TYR A 8 -93.78 38.34 -9.78
CA TYR A 8 -94.94 38.44 -8.90
C TYR A 8 -95.77 39.63 -9.34
N TRP A 9 -97.08 39.53 -9.15
CA TRP A 9 -98.01 40.59 -9.51
C TRP A 9 -99.31 40.48 -8.73
N PHE A 10 -100.03 41.58 -8.63
CA PHE A 10 -101.40 41.59 -8.13
C PHE A 10 -102.39 41.64 -9.29
N ASN A 11 -103.45 40.83 -9.24
CA ASN A 11 -104.59 40.98 -10.13
C ASN A 11 -105.70 41.69 -9.35
N LEU A 12 -106.24 42.76 -9.93
CA LEU A 12 -107.43 43.44 -9.39
C LEU A 12 -108.63 43.08 -10.25
N ASN A 13 -109.67 42.52 -9.65
CA ASN A 13 -110.94 42.32 -10.32
C ASN A 13 -112.01 43.15 -9.63
N VAL A 14 -112.48 44.21 -10.30
CA VAL A 14 -113.59 45.02 -9.78
C VAL A 14 -114.90 44.40 -10.28
N PRO A 15 -115.73 43.80 -9.40
CA PRO A 15 -117.00 43.20 -9.81
C PRO A 15 -118.01 44.26 -10.25
N VAL A 16 -119.09 43.83 -10.89
CA VAL A 16 -120.21 44.72 -11.25
C VAL A 16 -120.79 45.34 -9.98
N GLN A 17 -120.89 46.67 -9.95
CA GLN A 17 -121.42 47.43 -8.82
C GLN A 17 -122.02 48.76 -9.28
N ALA A 18 -122.60 49.54 -8.36
CA ALA A 18 -123.13 50.86 -8.67
C ALA A 18 -122.06 51.71 -9.38
N HIS A 19 -122.39 52.23 -10.57
CA HIS A 19 -121.50 52.99 -11.47
C HIS A 19 -120.38 52.20 -12.18
N VAL A 20 -120.30 50.87 -12.03
CA VAL A 20 -119.40 49.99 -12.81
C VAL A 20 -120.24 48.92 -13.52
N PRO A 21 -120.77 49.19 -14.73
CA PRO A 21 -121.80 48.37 -15.37
C PRO A 21 -121.31 47.01 -15.89
N SER A 22 -120.00 46.76 -15.90
CA SER A 22 -119.38 45.50 -16.31
C SER A 22 -118.15 45.25 -15.44
N ALA A 23 -117.88 43.99 -15.06
CA ALA A 23 -116.66 43.66 -14.31
C ALA A 23 -115.41 44.17 -15.06
N LYS A 24 -114.47 44.75 -14.31
CA LYS A 24 -113.22 45.29 -14.84
C LYS A 24 -112.05 44.48 -14.26
N PRO A 25 -111.54 43.47 -14.98
CA PRO A 25 -110.30 42.81 -14.61
C PRO A 25 -109.10 43.66 -15.05
N LEU A 26 -108.16 43.86 -14.14
CA LEU A 26 -106.84 44.40 -14.42
C LEU A 26 -105.82 43.28 -14.18
N ASN A 27 -105.15 42.88 -15.26
CA ASN A 27 -104.09 41.88 -15.21
C ASN A 27 -102.78 42.57 -14.82
N GLY A 28 -102.32 42.39 -13.59
CA GLY A 28 -101.07 42.99 -13.14
C GLY A 28 -99.83 42.31 -13.70
N PHE A 29 -99.95 41.16 -14.38
CA PHE A 29 -98.79 40.47 -14.93
C PHE A 29 -98.03 41.34 -15.94
N ASP A 30 -98.72 42.09 -16.79
CA ASP A 30 -98.12 42.93 -17.84
C ASP A 30 -97.96 44.39 -17.42
N ASP A 31 -98.50 44.78 -16.27
CA ASP A 31 -98.39 46.12 -15.72
C ASP A 31 -97.12 46.23 -14.87
N SER A 32 -96.19 47.11 -15.27
CA SER A 32 -94.94 47.33 -14.55
C SER A 32 -95.12 47.99 -13.19
N ALA A 33 -96.26 48.63 -12.91
CA ALA A 33 -96.58 49.20 -11.59
C ALA A 33 -97.16 48.16 -10.63
N GLU A 34 -97.77 47.08 -11.15
CA GLU A 34 -98.42 46.02 -10.37
C GLU A 34 -97.63 44.70 -10.38
N SER A 35 -96.48 44.66 -11.05
CA SER A 35 -95.58 43.51 -11.08
C SER A 35 -94.14 43.84 -10.67
N TRP A 36 -93.47 42.86 -10.07
CA TRP A 36 -92.04 42.92 -9.75
C TRP A 36 -91.39 41.56 -9.96
N THR A 37 -90.09 41.56 -10.24
CA THR A 37 -89.31 40.33 -10.37
C THR A 37 -88.41 40.18 -9.17
N THR A 38 -88.49 39.05 -8.48
CA THR A 38 -87.46 38.64 -7.53
C THR A 38 -86.38 37.88 -8.28
N LEU A 39 -85.14 38.34 -8.17
CA LEU A 39 -83.99 37.67 -8.78
C LEU A 39 -83.60 36.46 -7.92
N VAL A 40 -83.34 35.32 -8.56
CA VAL A 40 -82.80 34.14 -7.87
C VAL A 40 -81.34 34.44 -7.53
N PRO A 41 -80.93 34.41 -6.24
CA PRO A 41 -79.53 34.43 -5.88
C PRO A 41 -78.88 33.12 -6.29
N SER A 42 -77.70 33.19 -6.89
CA SER A 42 -76.89 32.02 -7.23
C SER A 42 -75.48 32.21 -6.73
N VAL A 43 -74.92 31.16 -6.13
CA VAL A 43 -73.54 31.11 -5.64
C VAL A 43 -72.88 29.84 -6.14
N SER A 44 -71.63 29.94 -6.55
CA SER A 44 -70.79 28.82 -6.98
C SER A 44 -69.44 28.89 -6.27
N PHE A 45 -68.92 27.73 -5.88
CA PHE A 45 -67.61 27.60 -5.25
C PHE A 45 -66.68 26.81 -6.16
N ALA A 46 -65.42 27.24 -6.23
CA ALA A 46 -64.34 26.47 -6.85
C ALA A 46 -63.15 26.46 -5.88
N THR A 47 -62.40 25.36 -5.86
CA THR A 47 -61.27 25.19 -4.93
C THR A 47 -59.98 24.81 -5.68
N ARG A 48 -58.85 25.01 -5.01
CA ARG A 48 -57.53 24.57 -5.47
C ARG A 48 -56.65 24.31 -4.25
N ALA A 49 -56.09 23.11 -4.15
CA ALA A 49 -55.05 22.80 -3.19
C ALA A 49 -53.86 23.77 -3.34
N GLN A 50 -53.37 24.30 -2.22
CA GLN A 50 -52.28 25.26 -2.16
C GLN A 50 -51.13 24.73 -1.30
N ALA A 51 -49.90 25.12 -1.68
CA ALA A 51 -48.67 24.65 -1.05
C ALA A 51 -48.50 23.13 -1.09
N THR A 52 -49.01 22.49 -2.16
CA THR A 52 -48.84 21.06 -2.41
C THR A 52 -47.37 20.70 -2.54
N PHE A 53 -47.07 19.43 -2.29
CA PHE A 53 -45.71 18.91 -2.28
C PHE A 53 -45.66 17.52 -2.89
N ASN A 54 -44.58 17.20 -3.58
CA ASN A 54 -44.46 15.92 -4.28
C ASN A 54 -43.65 14.88 -3.48
N LEU A 55 -43.14 15.25 -2.30
CA LEU A 55 -42.26 14.43 -1.46
C LEU A 55 -42.67 14.49 0.00
N ALA A 56 -42.81 13.31 0.60
CA ALA A 56 -43.00 13.12 2.03
C ALA A 56 -41.80 13.64 2.84
N GLY A 57 -42.02 13.88 4.14
CA GLY A 57 -40.97 14.25 5.09
C GLY A 57 -40.77 15.75 5.30
N ASN A 58 -41.45 16.61 4.52
CA ASN A 58 -41.42 18.05 4.75
C ASN A 58 -42.39 18.45 5.89
N THR A 59 -42.28 19.69 6.36
CA THR A 59 -43.08 20.24 7.49
C THR A 59 -43.96 21.42 7.08
N THR A 60 -44.00 21.77 5.79
CA THR A 60 -44.69 22.97 5.32
C THR A 60 -46.19 22.75 5.41
N PRO A 61 -46.95 23.62 6.11
CA PRO A 61 -48.40 23.50 6.17
C PRO A 61 -49.03 23.69 4.79
N VAL A 62 -50.15 23.00 4.56
CA VAL A 62 -50.95 23.11 3.33
C VAL A 62 -52.26 23.81 3.61
N SER A 63 -52.87 24.40 2.58
CA SER A 63 -54.20 25.02 2.66
C SER A 63 -54.98 24.78 1.38
N ASP A 64 -56.24 25.16 1.40
CA ASP A 64 -57.15 25.11 0.26
C ASP A 64 -57.53 26.54 -0.14
N LEU A 65 -57.54 26.84 -1.44
CA LEU A 65 -57.80 28.17 -1.98
C LEU A 65 -59.19 28.19 -2.64
N ILE A 66 -60.10 29.00 -2.11
CA ILE A 66 -61.52 28.96 -2.46
C ILE A 66 -61.92 30.23 -3.21
N TRP A 67 -62.49 30.10 -4.40
CA TRP A 67 -63.13 31.16 -5.16
C TRP A 67 -64.65 31.08 -5.03
N THR A 68 -65.30 32.23 -4.84
CA THR A 68 -66.76 32.29 -4.74
C THR A 68 -67.33 33.22 -5.81
N GLY A 69 -68.00 32.61 -6.79
CA GLY A 69 -68.80 33.31 -7.79
C GLY A 69 -70.20 33.58 -7.25
N CYS A 70 -70.69 34.80 -7.41
CA CYS A 70 -71.99 35.21 -6.91
C CYS A 70 -72.75 35.99 -7.98
N THR A 71 -74.04 35.69 -8.13
CA THR A 71 -74.97 36.42 -9.00
C THR A 71 -76.17 36.85 -8.17
N ASN A 72 -76.54 38.13 -8.26
CA ASN A 72 -77.62 38.74 -7.46
C ASN A 72 -77.42 38.62 -5.93
N ILE A 73 -76.16 38.57 -5.49
CA ILE A 73 -75.76 38.57 -4.07
C ILE A 73 -74.73 39.69 -3.89
N PRO A 74 -74.81 40.51 -2.82
CA PRO A 74 -73.85 41.57 -2.57
C PRO A 74 -72.41 41.07 -2.42
N ASP A 75 -71.45 41.79 -3.00
CA ASP A 75 -70.02 41.51 -2.85
C ASP A 75 -69.60 41.52 -1.38
N GLY A 76 -68.66 40.62 -1.03
CA GLY A 76 -68.20 40.46 0.34
C GLY A 76 -69.16 39.73 1.29
N THR A 77 -70.35 39.33 0.82
CA THR A 77 -71.20 38.38 1.56
C THR A 77 -70.40 37.14 1.91
N THR A 78 -70.40 36.78 3.19
CA THR A 78 -69.61 35.67 3.74
C THR A 78 -70.48 34.45 3.96
N PHE A 79 -69.97 33.28 3.62
CA PHE A 79 -70.58 31.98 3.86
C PHE A 79 -69.73 31.18 4.85
N THR A 80 -70.31 30.18 5.49
CA THR A 80 -69.58 29.22 6.33
C THR A 80 -69.46 27.90 5.60
N GLY A 81 -68.25 27.41 5.38
CA GLY A 81 -68.01 26.09 4.82
C GLY A 81 -67.06 25.28 5.70
N THR A 82 -66.87 24.03 5.30
CA THR A 82 -65.86 23.13 5.84
C THR A 82 -64.99 22.67 4.67
N SER A 83 -63.69 22.90 4.77
CA SER A 83 -62.70 22.31 3.85
C SER A 83 -61.98 21.18 4.60
N THR A 84 -61.89 20.01 3.99
CA THR A 84 -61.41 18.77 4.62
C THR A 84 -60.23 18.22 3.86
N LEU A 85 -59.07 18.18 4.50
CA LEU A 85 -57.89 17.52 3.97
C LEU A 85 -57.99 16.03 4.29
N ASN A 86 -57.85 15.20 3.27
CA ASN A 86 -57.82 13.75 3.37
C ASN A 86 -56.46 13.23 2.88
N VAL A 87 -55.98 12.18 3.54
CA VAL A 87 -54.69 11.53 3.25
C VAL A 87 -54.90 10.03 3.24
N ASP A 88 -54.59 9.41 2.11
CA ASP A 88 -54.55 7.96 1.87
C ASP A 88 -53.08 7.52 1.79
N THR A 89 -52.60 6.80 2.80
CA THR A 89 -51.20 6.39 2.92
C THR A 89 -50.92 5.02 2.32
N ASP A 90 -51.93 4.14 2.23
CA ASP A 90 -51.80 2.77 1.70
C ASP A 90 -52.30 2.59 0.25
N ARG A 91 -52.97 3.62 -0.28
CA ARG A 91 -53.56 3.70 -1.63
C ARG A 91 -54.71 2.76 -1.89
N ASP A 92 -55.50 2.44 -0.88
CA ASP A 92 -56.73 1.69 -1.05
C ASP A 92 -57.89 2.55 -1.62
N GLY A 93 -57.68 3.87 -1.79
CA GLY A 93 -58.66 4.84 -2.27
C GLY A 93 -59.51 5.46 -1.15
N LYS A 94 -59.15 5.26 0.12
CA LYS A 94 -59.82 5.84 1.29
C LYS A 94 -58.84 6.63 2.15
N ALA A 95 -59.37 7.63 2.85
CA ALA A 95 -58.57 8.44 3.73
C ALA A 95 -58.23 7.67 5.02
N ASP A 96 -56.95 7.49 5.30
CA ASP A 96 -56.42 7.03 6.59
C ASP A 96 -56.41 8.15 7.63
N HIS A 97 -56.14 9.38 7.17
CA HIS A 97 -56.09 10.56 8.01
C HIS A 97 -56.93 11.68 7.40
N THR A 98 -57.72 12.35 8.24
CA THR A 98 -58.58 13.45 7.80
C THR A 98 -58.53 14.62 8.79
N LYS A 99 -58.49 15.84 8.27
CA LYS A 99 -58.61 17.07 9.07
C LYS A 99 -59.52 18.08 8.39
N SER A 100 -60.64 18.38 9.06
CA SER A 100 -61.55 19.45 8.64
C SER A 100 -61.19 20.78 9.29
N VAL A 101 -61.29 21.86 8.51
CA VAL A 101 -61.15 23.25 8.96
C VAL A 101 -62.36 24.06 8.52
N THR A 102 -62.81 24.97 9.38
CA THR A 102 -63.88 25.91 9.03
C THR A 102 -63.32 26.98 8.10
N VAL A 103 -64.04 27.25 7.01
CA VAL A 103 -63.69 28.26 6.01
C VAL A 103 -64.79 29.31 5.91
N ALA A 104 -64.40 30.52 5.51
CA ALA A 104 -65.31 31.65 5.35
C ALA A 104 -65.25 32.22 3.90
N PRO A 105 -65.81 31.51 2.89
CA PRO A 105 -65.79 31.98 1.51
C PRO A 105 -66.56 33.30 1.35
N LYS A 106 -66.13 34.15 0.42
CA LYS A 106 -66.67 35.51 0.23
C LYS A 106 -66.95 35.81 -1.22
N CYS A 107 -68.15 36.31 -1.53
CA CYS A 107 -68.53 36.72 -2.88
C CYS A 107 -67.49 37.65 -3.52
N GLY A 108 -67.04 37.29 -4.73
CA GLY A 108 -66.11 38.09 -5.53
C GLY A 108 -64.66 38.06 -5.06
N ARG A 109 -64.32 37.20 -4.09
CA ARG A 109 -62.97 37.10 -3.52
C ARG A 109 -62.45 35.65 -3.51
N THR A 110 -61.13 35.54 -3.50
CA THR A 110 -60.42 34.30 -3.22
C THR A 110 -60.02 34.28 -1.75
N VAL A 111 -60.32 33.20 -1.04
CA VAL A 111 -60.03 33.03 0.40
C VAL A 111 -59.27 31.72 0.60
N ALA A 112 -58.16 31.76 1.31
CA ALA A 112 -57.46 30.56 1.75
C ALA A 112 -58.11 30.00 3.03
N SER A 113 -58.19 28.67 3.13
CA SER A 113 -58.53 27.99 4.38
C SER A 113 -57.43 28.17 5.43
N PRO A 114 -57.74 27.96 6.72
CA PRO A 114 -56.70 27.79 7.73
C PRO A 114 -55.72 26.68 7.31
N THR A 115 -54.42 26.92 7.52
CA THR A 115 -53.39 25.94 7.17
C THR A 115 -53.47 24.71 8.06
N VAL A 116 -53.25 23.53 7.46
CA VAL A 116 -53.15 22.24 8.14
C VAL A 116 -51.70 21.76 8.08
N SER A 117 -51.16 21.36 9.23
CA SER A 117 -49.83 20.80 9.39
C SER A 117 -49.89 19.28 9.66
N PRO A 118 -48.76 18.54 9.55
CA PRO A 118 -48.73 17.11 9.89
C PRO A 118 -49.26 16.80 11.30
N LYS A 119 -49.02 17.69 12.27
CA LYS A 119 -49.50 17.51 13.66
C LYS A 119 -51.02 17.54 13.76
N ASP A 120 -51.68 18.35 12.94
CA ASP A 120 -53.14 18.51 12.96
C ASP A 120 -53.87 17.24 12.50
N LEU A 121 -53.18 16.38 11.72
CA LEU A 121 -53.63 15.07 11.25
C LEU A 121 -53.22 13.90 12.15
N GLY A 122 -52.39 14.15 13.18
CA GLY A 122 -51.90 13.11 14.08
C GLY A 122 -50.80 12.21 13.51
N VAL A 123 -50.17 12.60 12.38
CA VAL A 123 -49.14 11.79 11.68
C VAL A 123 -47.70 12.13 12.11
N GLY A 124 -47.53 12.95 13.15
CA GLY A 124 -46.23 13.35 13.71
C GLY A 124 -45.76 14.72 13.21
N ASP A 125 -44.43 14.92 13.17
CA ASP A 125 -43.83 16.21 12.82
C ASP A 125 -43.71 16.46 11.30
N ARG A 126 -43.89 15.42 10.46
CA ARG A 126 -43.61 15.46 9.02
C ARG A 126 -44.70 14.77 8.21
N TRP A 127 -44.95 15.23 6.99
CA TRP A 127 -45.94 14.61 6.10
C TRP A 127 -45.55 13.17 5.72
N PRO A 128 -46.47 12.19 5.80
CA PRO A 128 -46.22 10.83 5.29
C PRO A 128 -46.18 10.80 3.75
N ALA A 129 -45.82 9.64 3.20
CA ALA A 129 -46.07 9.38 1.78
C ALA A 129 -47.53 8.96 1.60
N GLY A 130 -48.13 9.31 0.46
CA GLY A 130 -49.55 9.03 0.23
C GLY A 130 -50.18 9.87 -0.87
N PHE A 131 -51.48 9.66 -1.07
CA PHE A 131 -52.35 10.47 -1.91
C PHE A 131 -53.16 11.43 -1.04
N TYR A 132 -53.22 12.69 -1.44
CA TYR A 132 -53.82 13.79 -0.69
C TYR A 132 -54.90 14.44 -1.51
N TRP A 133 -56.00 14.86 -0.89
CA TRP A 133 -57.01 15.69 -1.55
C TRP A 133 -57.79 16.57 -0.58
N TRP A 134 -58.30 17.69 -1.06
CA TRP A 134 -59.23 18.55 -0.32
C TRP A 134 -60.67 18.34 -0.77
N ASP A 135 -61.59 18.18 0.18
CA ASP A 135 -63.04 18.24 -0.08
C ASP A 135 -63.62 19.54 0.50
N LEU A 136 -64.37 20.29 -0.29
CA LEU A 136 -65.12 21.45 0.19
C LEU A 136 -66.58 21.07 0.38
N ASN A 137 -67.15 21.40 1.53
CA ASN A 137 -68.58 21.32 1.79
C ASN A 137 -69.11 22.65 2.34
N VAL A 138 -70.08 23.23 1.66
CA VAL A 138 -70.82 24.42 2.08
C VAL A 138 -72.28 24.03 2.28
N PRO A 139 -72.74 23.86 3.53
CA PRO A 139 -74.12 23.46 3.78
C PRO A 139 -75.09 24.57 3.37
N LYS A 140 -76.32 24.16 3.08
CA LYS A 140 -77.47 25.04 2.90
C LYS A 140 -77.57 25.99 4.08
N GLN A 141 -77.50 27.29 3.80
CA GLN A 141 -77.46 28.31 4.84
C GLN A 141 -77.98 29.66 4.34
N GLY A 142 -78.62 30.37 5.27
CA GLY A 142 -79.18 31.69 5.02
C GLY A 142 -80.17 31.69 3.86
N ARG A 143 -80.22 32.81 3.13
CA ARG A 143 -81.13 33.02 2.00
C ARG A 143 -80.48 32.85 0.62
N TYR A 144 -79.20 32.49 0.57
CA TYR A 144 -78.39 32.53 -0.65
C TYR A 144 -77.80 31.17 -1.05
N VAL A 145 -77.44 30.31 -0.09
CA VAL A 145 -77.01 28.93 -0.37
C VAL A 145 -78.24 28.06 -0.26
N LEU A 146 -78.91 27.83 -1.39
CA LEU A 146 -80.23 27.20 -1.43
C LEU A 146 -80.19 25.67 -1.24
N ASN A 147 -79.06 25.05 -1.54
CA ASN A 147 -78.78 23.61 -1.39
C ASN A 147 -77.36 23.40 -0.86
N ASP A 148 -77.12 22.24 -0.23
CA ASP A 148 -75.76 21.81 0.09
C ASP A 148 -74.93 21.81 -1.19
N THR A 149 -73.81 22.51 -1.16
CA THR A 149 -72.92 22.69 -2.31
C THR A 149 -71.53 22.30 -1.88
N GLY A 150 -70.86 21.45 -2.65
CA GLY A 150 -69.52 21.01 -2.32
C GLY A 150 -68.74 20.60 -3.55
N HIS A 151 -67.45 20.38 -3.36
CA HIS A 151 -66.52 19.91 -4.36
C HIS A 151 -65.75 18.72 -3.79
N ALA A 152 -65.85 17.57 -4.46
CA ALA A 152 -65.13 16.36 -4.07
C ALA A 152 -63.78 16.34 -4.78
N GLY A 153 -62.69 16.47 -4.03
CA GLY A 153 -61.36 16.69 -4.60
C GLY A 153 -60.62 15.42 -4.99
N HIS A 154 -61.04 14.25 -4.53
CA HIS A 154 -60.30 12.99 -4.79
C HIS A 154 -60.04 12.75 -6.29
N GLY A 155 -61.02 13.06 -7.16
CA GLY A 155 -60.89 12.91 -8.61
C GLY A 155 -60.42 14.15 -9.36
N ASP A 156 -60.16 15.26 -8.67
CA ASP A 156 -59.77 16.53 -9.29
C ASP A 156 -58.27 16.77 -9.13
N ALA A 157 -57.54 16.85 -10.25
CA ALA A 157 -56.11 17.08 -10.28
C ALA A 157 -55.67 18.46 -9.73
N LYS A 158 -56.62 19.39 -9.52
CA LYS A 158 -56.36 20.68 -8.85
C LYS A 158 -56.49 20.60 -7.33
N GLU A 159 -57.21 19.61 -6.84
CA GLU A 159 -57.45 19.38 -5.40
C GLU A 159 -56.60 18.28 -4.82
N SER A 160 -56.12 17.38 -5.68
CA SER A 160 -55.39 16.20 -5.29
C SER A 160 -53.93 16.23 -5.72
N TRP A 161 -53.07 15.62 -4.91
CA TRP A 161 -51.66 15.44 -5.23
C TRP A 161 -51.11 14.19 -4.56
N THR A 162 -49.98 13.71 -5.05
CA THR A 162 -49.27 12.56 -4.45
C THR A 162 -47.95 13.00 -3.85
N ALA A 163 -47.67 12.56 -2.62
CA ALA A 163 -46.37 12.68 -2.01
C ALA A 163 -45.64 11.32 -2.08
N ALA A 164 -44.54 11.27 -2.82
CA ALA A 164 -43.70 10.07 -2.93
C ALA A 164 -42.86 9.85 -1.67
N ALA A 165 -42.50 8.59 -1.40
CA ALA A 165 -41.58 8.23 -0.34
C ALA A 165 -40.14 8.66 -0.67
N SER A 166 -39.39 9.11 0.34
CA SER A 166 -37.95 9.34 0.21
C SER A 166 -37.21 8.12 0.74
N ARG A 167 -36.49 7.44 -0.15
CA ARG A 167 -35.76 6.19 0.12
C ARG A 167 -34.26 6.42 0.07
N LEU A 168 -33.48 5.65 0.83
CA LEU A 168 -32.02 5.77 0.91
C LEU A 168 -31.31 4.49 0.49
N MET A 169 -30.17 4.68 -0.16
CA MET A 169 -29.28 3.60 -0.60
C MET A 169 -27.84 3.94 -0.25
N THR A 170 -27.04 2.92 0.01
CA THR A 170 -25.59 3.03 0.19
C THR A 170 -24.88 2.18 -0.86
N ALA A 171 -23.69 2.60 -1.27
CA ALA A 171 -22.79 1.80 -2.09
C ALA A 171 -21.42 1.78 -1.43
N GLY A 172 -20.89 0.60 -1.16
CA GLY A 172 -19.54 0.41 -0.66
C GLY A 172 -18.76 -0.43 -1.63
N VAL A 173 -17.44 -0.29 -1.63
CA VAL A 173 -16.56 -1.25 -2.28
C VAL A 173 -15.73 -1.97 -1.26
N THR A 174 -15.28 -3.13 -1.68
CA THR A 174 -14.49 -4.04 -0.91
C THR A 174 -13.34 -4.49 -1.81
N SER A 175 -12.09 -4.29 -1.37
CA SER A 175 -10.91 -4.69 -2.15
C SER A 175 -10.09 -5.76 -1.44
N GLN A 176 -9.42 -6.57 -2.25
CA GLN A 176 -8.48 -7.59 -1.80
C GLN A 176 -7.44 -7.77 -2.88
N ALA A 177 -6.16 -7.63 -2.51
CA ALA A 177 -5.07 -7.97 -3.42
C ALA A 177 -5.31 -9.39 -3.92
N ALA A 178 -5.55 -9.59 -5.22
CA ALA A 178 -5.92 -10.89 -5.78
C ALA A 178 -4.80 -11.92 -5.57
N ASN A 179 -3.56 -11.43 -5.55
CA ASN A 179 -2.38 -12.17 -5.17
C ASN A 179 -2.30 -12.41 -3.64
N GLY A 180 -3.29 -12.09 -2.81
CA GLY A 180 -3.29 -12.26 -1.35
C GLY A 180 -4.44 -13.13 -0.82
N LEU A 181 -5.13 -13.87 -1.71
CA LEU A 181 -6.35 -14.63 -1.41
C LEU A 181 -6.25 -15.51 -0.15
N VAL A 182 -7.13 -15.22 0.80
CA VAL A 182 -7.57 -16.14 1.86
C VAL A 182 -8.91 -16.72 1.39
N ALA A 183 -9.03 -18.04 1.29
CA ALA A 183 -10.28 -18.69 0.92
C ALA A 183 -11.36 -18.50 2.00
N ASP A 184 -12.64 -18.40 1.57
CA ASP A 184 -13.85 -18.39 2.43
C ASP A 184 -14.02 -17.22 3.41
N TRP A 185 -13.51 -16.04 3.04
CA TRP A 185 -13.42 -14.93 3.98
C TRP A 185 -14.65 -14.00 4.01
N ASN A 186 -15.10 -13.63 5.22
CA ASN A 186 -16.17 -12.65 5.46
C ASN A 186 -15.58 -11.29 5.83
N GLN A 187 -15.86 -10.29 5.00
CA GLN A 187 -15.29 -8.96 5.08
C GLN A 187 -15.88 -8.05 6.17
N GLN A 188 -16.84 -8.54 6.94
CA GLN A 188 -17.33 -7.85 8.13
C GLN A 188 -16.40 -8.06 9.35
N ASP A 189 -15.46 -9.01 9.26
CA ASP A 189 -14.57 -9.38 10.35
C ASP A 189 -13.25 -8.57 10.36
N VAL A 190 -13.12 -7.58 9.48
CA VAL A 190 -11.93 -6.72 9.33
C VAL A 190 -12.11 -5.44 10.10
N THR A 191 -11.25 -5.27 11.08
CA THR A 191 -11.10 -4.03 11.83
C THR A 191 -9.66 -3.55 11.66
N ARG A 192 -9.37 -2.34 12.15
CA ARG A 192 -8.00 -1.82 12.24
C ARG A 192 -7.05 -2.77 12.98
N ASP A 193 -7.59 -3.62 13.85
CA ASP A 193 -6.82 -4.53 14.69
C ASP A 193 -6.70 -5.94 14.08
N THR A 194 -7.32 -6.19 12.92
CA THR A 194 -7.26 -7.47 12.22
C THR A 194 -5.87 -7.66 11.59
N LYS A 195 -5.07 -8.52 12.21
CA LYS A 195 -3.75 -8.94 11.71
C LYS A 195 -3.94 -10.09 10.74
N PHE A 196 -3.42 -9.94 9.52
CA PHE A 196 -3.47 -10.99 8.51
C PHE A 196 -2.18 -11.79 8.52
N ASP A 197 -2.32 -13.11 8.60
CA ASP A 197 -1.23 -14.03 8.35
C ASP A 197 -0.74 -13.85 6.92
N SER A 198 0.57 -13.69 6.75
CA SER A 198 1.18 -13.56 5.43
C SER A 198 0.95 -14.83 4.61
N HIS A 199 0.36 -14.68 3.42
CA HIS A 199 0.16 -15.78 2.48
C HIS A 199 1.26 -15.79 1.42
N ALA A 200 1.64 -16.97 0.91
CA ALA A 200 2.76 -17.11 -0.04
C ALA A 200 2.61 -16.26 -1.32
N SER A 201 1.36 -15.97 -1.69
CA SER A 201 0.95 -15.18 -2.85
C SER A 201 1.18 -13.67 -2.63
N SER A 202 1.12 -13.19 -1.37
CA SER A 202 1.33 -11.77 -1.01
C SER A 202 2.78 -11.30 -1.18
N LEU A 203 3.66 -12.23 -1.54
CA LEU A 203 5.09 -12.04 -1.70
C LEU A 203 5.48 -12.21 -3.18
N LEU A 204 5.91 -11.14 -3.82
CA LEU A 204 6.37 -11.15 -5.21
C LEU A 204 7.85 -10.81 -5.29
N ILE A 205 8.53 -11.29 -6.33
CA ILE A 205 9.96 -11.03 -6.49
C ILE A 205 10.15 -9.65 -7.11
N ALA A 206 10.91 -8.79 -6.44
CA ALA A 206 11.34 -7.51 -7.01
C ALA A 206 12.20 -7.72 -8.27
N GLY A 207 12.08 -6.84 -9.25
CA GLY A 207 12.72 -6.99 -10.56
C GLY A 207 11.92 -7.84 -11.56
N GLY A 208 10.81 -8.45 -11.14
CA GLY A 208 9.85 -9.09 -12.03
C GLY A 208 8.96 -8.09 -12.79
N THR A 209 8.24 -8.59 -13.80
CA THR A 209 7.27 -7.83 -14.61
C THR A 209 5.86 -8.35 -14.50
N ASP A 210 5.63 -9.41 -13.73
CA ASP A 210 4.33 -10.05 -13.61
C ASP A 210 3.27 -9.05 -13.10
N PRO A 211 2.06 -9.07 -13.66
CA PRO A 211 1.02 -8.15 -13.26
C PRO A 211 0.61 -8.39 -11.81
N VAL A 212 0.32 -7.29 -11.14
CA VAL A 212 -0.18 -7.25 -9.77
C VAL A 212 -1.63 -6.81 -9.81
N SER A 213 -2.52 -7.56 -9.18
CA SER A 213 -3.95 -7.30 -9.30
C SER A 213 -4.66 -7.14 -7.97
N ASP A 214 -5.73 -6.36 -7.99
CA ASP A 214 -6.68 -6.13 -6.90
C ASP A 214 -8.05 -6.60 -7.37
N ARG A 215 -8.70 -7.45 -6.57
CA ARG A 215 -10.04 -7.96 -6.82
C ARG A 215 -11.00 -7.10 -5.99
N VAL A 216 -11.85 -6.36 -6.67
CA VAL A 216 -12.69 -5.34 -6.06
C VAL A 216 -14.14 -5.66 -6.31
N ARG A 217 -14.90 -5.79 -5.22
CA ARG A 217 -16.33 -6.04 -5.22
C ARG A 217 -17.09 -4.77 -4.87
N LEU A 218 -18.22 -4.57 -5.54
CA LEU A 218 -19.17 -3.51 -5.25
C LEU A 218 -20.35 -4.11 -4.46
N ASP A 219 -20.66 -3.53 -3.31
CA ASP A 219 -21.81 -3.89 -2.50
C ASP A 219 -22.76 -2.68 -2.41
N VAL A 220 -23.95 -2.81 -3.02
CA VAL A 220 -25.01 -1.80 -2.96
C VAL A 220 -26.12 -2.30 -2.05
N LYS A 221 -26.55 -1.46 -1.09
CA LYS A 221 -27.56 -1.81 -0.09
C LYS A 221 -28.62 -0.73 0.03
N SER A 222 -29.88 -1.15 -0.04
CA SER A 222 -31.00 -0.33 0.44
C SER A 222 -30.94 -0.18 1.96
N LEU A 223 -31.31 0.99 2.48
CA LEU A 223 -31.46 1.20 3.92
C LEU A 223 -32.90 0.93 4.40
N ASP A 224 -33.82 0.65 3.47
CA ASP A 224 -35.21 0.33 3.77
C ASP A 224 -35.41 -1.21 3.87
N THR A 225 -36.30 -1.68 4.74
CA THR A 225 -36.59 -3.09 5.11
C THR A 225 -37.03 -4.02 3.94
N PRO A 226 -37.02 -5.37 4.07
CA PRO A 226 -36.23 -6.23 3.17
C PRO A 226 -36.85 -6.69 1.83
N ALA A 227 -37.97 -6.14 1.37
CA ALA A 227 -38.64 -6.66 0.18
C ALA A 227 -39.03 -5.57 -0.81
N HIS A 228 -38.05 -5.04 -1.53
CA HIS A 228 -38.33 -4.17 -2.66
C HIS A 228 -37.75 -4.76 -3.94
N ARG A 229 -38.53 -5.67 -4.54
CA ARG A 229 -38.42 -6.06 -5.96
C ARG A 229 -38.70 -4.90 -6.91
N ASP A 230 -39.18 -3.76 -6.42
CA ASP A 230 -39.55 -2.58 -7.23
C ASP A 230 -38.35 -1.96 -7.99
N TRP A 231 -37.13 -2.30 -7.58
CA TRP A 231 -35.87 -1.82 -8.18
C TRP A 231 -35.12 -2.91 -8.96
N ASP A 232 -35.54 -4.15 -8.78
CA ASP A 232 -35.03 -5.38 -9.40
C ASP A 232 -36.25 -6.26 -9.70
N THR A 233 -37.09 -5.75 -10.60
CA THR A 233 -38.43 -6.25 -10.93
C THR A 233 -38.31 -7.64 -11.54
N ASN A 234 -37.23 -7.89 -12.28
CA ASN A 234 -36.90 -9.18 -12.88
C ASN A 234 -36.14 -10.13 -11.91
N ASN A 235 -35.75 -9.67 -10.73
CA ASN A 235 -35.05 -10.43 -9.69
C ASN A 235 -33.74 -11.07 -10.19
N ASP A 236 -33.03 -10.35 -11.06
CA ASP A 236 -31.74 -10.78 -11.60
C ASP A 236 -30.54 -10.32 -10.74
N GLY A 237 -30.83 -9.64 -9.63
CA GLY A 237 -29.84 -9.11 -8.70
C GLY A 237 -29.28 -7.77 -9.13
N ARG A 238 -29.75 -7.18 -10.23
CA ARG A 238 -29.34 -5.85 -10.72
C ARG A 238 -30.47 -4.86 -10.58
N PHE A 239 -30.09 -3.59 -10.56
CA PHE A 239 -31.09 -2.54 -10.69
C PHE A 239 -31.68 -2.60 -12.11
N ASP A 240 -33.01 -2.56 -12.25
CA ASP A 240 -33.68 -2.56 -13.57
C ASP A 240 -33.32 -1.32 -14.40
N GLY A 241 -32.84 -0.27 -13.75
CA GLY A 241 -32.26 0.91 -14.39
C GLY A 241 -30.86 0.65 -14.94
N SER A 242 -30.41 1.45 -15.91
CA SER A 242 -29.04 1.37 -16.46
C SER A 242 -27.98 1.96 -15.52
N LEU A 243 -28.11 1.75 -14.20
CA LEU A 243 -27.17 2.29 -13.23
C LEU A 243 -25.78 1.70 -13.44
N ARG A 244 -24.80 2.60 -13.46
CA ARG A 244 -23.37 2.28 -13.53
C ARG A 244 -22.63 3.03 -12.44
N PHE A 245 -21.92 2.28 -11.61
CA PHE A 245 -21.09 2.81 -10.53
C PHE A 245 -19.64 2.87 -10.98
N THR A 246 -19.08 4.07 -10.97
CA THR A 246 -17.70 4.29 -11.36
C THR A 246 -16.82 4.05 -10.14
N VAL A 247 -16.12 2.92 -10.12
CA VAL A 247 -15.19 2.54 -9.04
C VAL A 247 -13.77 2.91 -9.45
N LYS A 248 -13.09 3.65 -8.58
CA LYS A 248 -11.69 4.00 -8.73
C LYS A 248 -10.88 3.19 -7.75
N THR A 249 -9.89 2.46 -8.27
CA THR A 249 -8.88 1.78 -7.46
C THR A 249 -7.51 2.39 -7.74
N THR A 250 -6.80 2.71 -6.66
CA THR A 250 -5.45 3.27 -6.72
C THR A 250 -4.48 2.27 -6.13
N MET A 251 -3.45 1.90 -6.88
CA MET A 251 -2.30 1.18 -6.36
C MET A 251 -1.22 2.17 -5.97
N HIS A 252 -0.67 1.99 -4.77
CA HIS A 252 0.40 2.79 -4.19
C HIS A 252 1.65 1.92 -4.04
N LEU A 253 2.82 2.53 -4.25
CA LEU A 253 4.12 1.92 -4.05
C LEU A 253 4.90 2.67 -2.97
N THR A 254 5.71 1.91 -2.24
CA THR A 254 6.76 2.47 -1.39
C THR A 254 7.64 3.43 -2.20
N GLY A 255 7.94 4.60 -1.65
CA GLY A 255 8.60 5.69 -2.37
C GLY A 255 7.64 6.69 -3.03
N GLY A 256 6.33 6.58 -2.78
CA GLY A 256 5.35 7.64 -3.05
C GLY A 256 4.79 7.67 -4.47
N LYS A 257 5.00 6.62 -5.28
CA LYS A 257 4.37 6.50 -6.61
C LYS A 257 2.99 5.87 -6.47
N SER A 258 1.99 6.46 -7.12
CA SER A 258 0.62 5.93 -7.13
C SER A 258 0.02 6.00 -8.53
N LYS A 259 -0.83 5.02 -8.86
CA LYS A 259 -1.57 4.99 -10.13
C LYS A 259 -2.99 4.51 -9.92
N ALA A 260 -3.94 5.35 -10.32
CA ALA A 260 -5.36 5.02 -10.32
C ALA A 260 -5.81 4.41 -11.65
N LYS A 261 -6.75 3.48 -11.56
CA LYS A 261 -7.55 2.95 -12.65
C LYS A 261 -9.02 3.04 -12.25
N THR A 262 -9.90 3.09 -13.24
CA THR A 262 -11.34 3.26 -13.03
C THR A 262 -12.08 2.27 -13.90
N LEU A 263 -13.10 1.63 -13.34
CA LEU A 263 -14.00 0.71 -14.04
C LEU A 263 -15.44 1.05 -13.66
N ASP A 264 -16.34 0.91 -14.63
CA ASP A 264 -17.78 1.06 -14.41
C ASP A 264 -18.40 -0.29 -14.10
N TYR A 265 -18.92 -0.42 -12.89
CA TYR A 265 -19.62 -1.58 -12.40
C TYR A 265 -21.10 -1.46 -12.72
N ALA A 266 -21.72 -2.55 -13.17
CA ALA A 266 -23.18 -2.64 -13.11
C ALA A 266 -23.61 -2.73 -11.65
N SER A 267 -24.69 -2.02 -11.30
CA SER A 267 -25.33 -2.13 -9.98
C SER A 267 -25.73 -3.59 -9.70
N TYR A 268 -25.20 -4.19 -8.63
CA TYR A 268 -25.56 -5.53 -8.20
C TYR A 268 -25.90 -5.53 -6.70
N HIS A 269 -26.96 -6.23 -6.31
CA HIS A 269 -27.44 -6.35 -4.94
C HIS A 269 -26.87 -7.63 -4.30
N SER A 270 -26.12 -7.48 -3.20
CA SER A 270 -25.63 -8.64 -2.45
C SER A 270 -26.76 -9.26 -1.62
N VAL A 271 -27.35 -10.37 -2.07
CA VAL A 271 -28.16 -11.23 -1.18
C VAL A 271 -27.23 -12.04 -0.26
N ALA A 272 -27.63 -12.23 1.00
CA ALA A 272 -26.89 -13.07 1.93
C ALA A 272 -26.82 -14.52 1.39
N GLY A 273 -25.61 -14.96 1.02
CA GLY A 273 -25.34 -16.36 0.63
C GLY A 273 -25.34 -16.68 -0.89
N GLY A 274 -25.33 -15.70 -1.79
CA GLY A 274 -25.22 -15.92 -3.24
C GLY A 274 -23.81 -15.67 -3.82
N ASN A 275 -23.31 -16.58 -4.67
CA ASN A 275 -22.01 -16.47 -5.34
C ASN A 275 -21.90 -15.28 -6.33
N ASP A 276 -20.68 -14.74 -6.42
CA ASP A 276 -20.21 -13.49 -7.05
C ASP A 276 -20.65 -13.22 -8.51
N SER A 277 -21.32 -12.09 -8.74
CA SER A 277 -21.29 -11.35 -10.03
C SER A 277 -21.40 -9.83 -9.86
N GLY A 278 -20.50 -9.28 -9.02
CA GLY A 278 -20.30 -7.83 -8.79
C GLY A 278 -18.84 -7.48 -8.50
N THR A 279 -17.92 -8.29 -9.01
CA THR A 279 -16.50 -8.27 -8.66
C THR A 279 -15.66 -8.14 -9.94
N GLU A 280 -14.83 -7.12 -10.01
CA GLU A 280 -13.89 -6.91 -11.12
C GLU A 280 -12.45 -7.06 -10.62
N THR A 281 -11.53 -7.25 -11.56
CA THR A 281 -10.10 -7.31 -11.28
C THR A 281 -9.40 -6.12 -11.93
N PHE A 282 -8.76 -5.30 -11.11
CA PHE A 282 -7.85 -4.27 -11.60
C PHE A 282 -6.44 -4.86 -11.61
N SER A 283 -5.74 -4.76 -12.74
CA SER A 283 -4.36 -5.25 -12.88
C SER A 283 -3.42 -4.11 -13.22
N TRP A 284 -2.24 -4.09 -12.60
CA TRP A 284 -1.16 -3.16 -12.88
C TRP A 284 0.10 -3.90 -13.31
N THR A 285 0.90 -3.24 -14.13
CA THR A 285 2.24 -3.65 -14.54
C THR A 285 3.24 -2.56 -14.16
N PRO A 286 4.56 -2.84 -14.13
CA PRO A 286 5.56 -1.80 -13.89
C PRO A 286 5.44 -0.62 -14.88
N ALA A 287 5.04 -0.88 -16.13
CA ALA A 287 4.88 0.13 -17.16
C ALA A 287 3.81 1.19 -16.81
N ASP A 288 2.76 0.82 -16.07
CA ASP A 288 1.73 1.76 -15.59
C ASP A 288 2.31 2.89 -14.71
N PHE A 289 3.47 2.63 -14.09
CA PHE A 289 4.23 3.55 -13.24
C PHE A 289 5.48 4.13 -13.92
N GLY A 290 5.66 3.87 -15.22
CA GLY A 290 6.86 4.25 -15.96
C GLY A 290 8.11 3.48 -15.51
N LEU A 291 7.95 2.26 -15.01
CA LEU A 291 9.02 1.39 -14.53
C LEU A 291 9.27 0.25 -15.51
N LYS A 292 10.51 -0.26 -15.54
CA LYS A 292 10.87 -1.47 -16.33
C LYS A 292 10.57 -2.78 -15.59
N ALA A 293 10.54 -2.73 -14.27
CA ALA A 293 10.30 -3.86 -13.37
C ALA A 293 9.83 -3.35 -12.01
N TRP A 294 9.23 -4.23 -11.19
CA TRP A 294 8.78 -3.86 -9.85
C TRP A 294 9.97 -3.53 -8.93
N PRO A 295 9.93 -2.42 -8.17
CA PRO A 295 10.95 -2.11 -7.18
C PRO A 295 10.79 -3.00 -5.96
N ALA A 296 11.82 -3.09 -5.11
CA ALA A 296 11.66 -3.71 -3.80
C ALA A 296 10.83 -2.81 -2.87
N GLY A 297 10.04 -3.41 -2.00
CA GLY A 297 9.22 -2.71 -1.01
C GLY A 297 7.73 -3.07 -1.08
N ASP A 298 6.94 -2.29 -0.35
CA ASP A 298 5.53 -2.51 -0.11
C ASP A 298 4.66 -1.85 -1.20
N ALA A 299 3.53 -2.48 -1.52
CA ALA A 299 2.48 -1.94 -2.36
C ALA A 299 1.10 -2.20 -1.76
N TRP A 300 0.20 -1.21 -1.84
CA TRP A 300 -1.15 -1.29 -1.29
C TRP A 300 -2.18 -0.67 -2.21
N PHE A 301 -3.43 -1.09 -2.04
CA PHE A 301 -4.56 -0.59 -2.83
C PHE A 301 -5.50 0.26 -1.98
N THR A 302 -6.20 1.18 -2.63
CA THR A 302 -7.34 1.90 -2.06
C THR A 302 -8.44 1.95 -3.11
N SER A 303 -9.67 1.58 -2.74
CA SER A 303 -10.82 1.57 -3.65
C SER A 303 -11.94 2.46 -3.13
N GLN A 304 -12.64 3.16 -4.02
CA GLN A 304 -13.84 3.94 -3.69
C GLN A 304 -14.80 4.01 -4.87
N VAL A 305 -16.10 4.15 -4.56
CA VAL A 305 -17.08 4.59 -5.57
C VAL A 305 -16.95 6.11 -5.73
N THR A 306 -16.69 6.54 -6.96
CA THR A 306 -16.43 7.96 -7.28
C THR A 306 -17.54 8.62 -8.08
N GLY A 307 -18.48 7.83 -8.61
CA GLY A 307 -19.60 8.34 -9.36
C GLY A 307 -20.66 7.29 -9.61
N VAL A 308 -21.83 7.77 -10.01
CA VAL A 308 -22.93 6.96 -10.47
C VAL A 308 -23.56 7.63 -11.69
N THR A 309 -23.83 6.85 -12.72
CA THR A 309 -24.48 7.29 -13.95
C THR A 309 -25.67 6.39 -14.29
N GLY A 310 -26.52 6.81 -15.22
CA GLY A 310 -27.72 6.06 -15.60
C GLY A 310 -28.91 6.22 -14.66
N ALA A 311 -28.88 7.25 -13.81
CA ALA A 311 -29.99 7.59 -12.91
C ALA A 311 -31.20 8.10 -13.70
N ASP A 312 -32.40 7.63 -13.32
CA ASP A 312 -33.65 8.16 -13.85
C ASP A 312 -34.23 9.23 -12.91
N ASN A 313 -34.65 10.37 -13.47
CA ASN A 313 -35.28 11.47 -12.74
C ASN A 313 -36.69 11.79 -13.27
N GLY A 314 -37.54 10.78 -13.39
CA GLY A 314 -38.93 10.94 -13.81
C GLY A 314 -39.76 11.95 -13.01
N MET A 315 -39.34 12.34 -11.80
CA MET A 315 -40.03 13.33 -10.96
C MET A 315 -39.45 14.76 -11.05
N ASN A 316 -38.33 14.97 -11.73
CA ASN A 316 -37.58 16.25 -11.73
C ASN A 316 -37.30 16.79 -10.31
N VAL A 317 -36.82 15.91 -9.42
CA VAL A 317 -36.48 16.23 -8.02
C VAL A 317 -34.99 16.08 -7.77
N ALA A 318 -34.47 16.80 -6.78
CA ALA A 318 -33.10 16.64 -6.30
C ALA A 318 -33.07 15.87 -4.98
N CYS A 319 -31.95 15.20 -4.71
CA CYS A 319 -31.65 14.67 -3.38
C CYS A 319 -31.11 15.77 -2.45
N PRO A 320 -31.18 15.57 -1.12
CA PRO A 320 -30.51 16.45 -0.16
C PRO A 320 -29.02 16.65 -0.46
N ALA A 321 -28.46 17.75 0.05
CA ALA A 321 -27.04 18.05 -0.11
C ALA A 321 -26.16 16.89 0.39
N GLY A 322 -25.15 16.52 -0.39
CA GLY A 322 -24.25 15.39 -0.09
C GLY A 322 -24.78 14.02 -0.54
N GLN A 323 -25.98 13.94 -1.14
CA GLN A 323 -26.55 12.72 -1.69
C GLN A 323 -26.71 12.84 -3.21
N THR A 324 -26.70 11.69 -3.91
CA THR A 324 -26.85 11.63 -5.36
C THR A 324 -28.14 10.93 -5.75
N LEU A 325 -28.93 11.52 -6.64
CA LEU A 325 -30.13 10.87 -7.16
C LEU A 325 -29.74 9.68 -8.03
N VAL A 326 -30.33 8.53 -7.77
CA VAL A 326 -30.10 7.30 -8.55
C VAL A 326 -31.39 6.75 -9.19
N GLY A 327 -32.56 7.21 -8.75
CA GLY A 327 -33.82 6.84 -9.37
C GLY A 327 -34.98 7.63 -8.76
N SER A 328 -35.98 7.94 -9.58
CA SER A 328 -37.28 8.42 -9.09
C SER A 328 -38.39 7.93 -10.00
N LYS A 329 -39.49 7.48 -9.39
CA LYS A 329 -40.69 7.08 -10.12
C LYS A 329 -41.84 7.99 -9.69
N PRO A 330 -42.51 8.68 -10.65
CA PRO A 330 -43.63 9.55 -10.35
C PRO A 330 -44.64 8.85 -9.44
N ASN A 331 -45.08 9.59 -8.43
CA ASN A 331 -46.08 9.11 -7.48
C ASN A 331 -45.64 7.85 -6.73
N GLU A 332 -44.36 7.52 -6.58
CA GLU A 332 -43.96 6.29 -5.86
C GLU A 332 -42.78 6.55 -4.94
N TYR A 333 -41.61 6.85 -5.51
CA TYR A 333 -40.41 7.05 -4.71
C TYR A 333 -39.42 8.04 -5.35
N ARG A 334 -38.58 8.61 -4.49
CA ARG A 334 -37.27 9.17 -4.82
C ARG A 334 -36.20 8.40 -4.07
N LEU A 335 -35.21 7.88 -4.79
CA LEU A 335 -34.10 7.11 -4.25
C LEU A 335 -32.79 7.92 -4.29
N CYS A 336 -32.21 8.13 -3.12
CA CYS A 336 -30.98 8.89 -2.95
C CYS A 336 -29.84 7.98 -2.45
N LEU A 337 -28.72 8.00 -3.17
CA LEU A 337 -27.48 7.36 -2.77
C LEU A 337 -26.73 8.25 -1.76
N THR A 338 -26.36 7.63 -0.64
CA THR A 338 -25.54 8.20 0.42
C THR A 338 -24.30 7.34 0.66
N ASP A 339 -23.31 7.90 1.37
CA ASP A 339 -22.13 7.18 1.90
C ASP A 339 -21.26 6.42 0.86
N TYR A 340 -21.27 6.83 -0.42
CA TYR A 340 -20.58 6.09 -1.48
C TYR A 340 -19.10 6.44 -1.69
N ALA A 341 -18.70 7.66 -1.35
CA ALA A 341 -17.32 8.14 -1.53
C ALA A 341 -16.36 7.69 -0.41
N LYS A 342 -16.71 6.65 0.36
CA LYS A 342 -15.84 6.12 1.41
C LYS A 342 -14.79 5.22 0.78
N GLU A 343 -13.52 5.57 0.96
CA GLU A 343 -12.40 4.70 0.59
C GLU A 343 -12.34 3.50 1.53
N THR A 344 -11.90 2.34 1.01
CA THR A 344 -11.61 1.12 1.79
C THR A 344 -10.42 1.26 2.76
N SER A 345 -9.96 2.50 2.98
CA SER A 345 -8.57 2.89 3.17
C SER A 345 -7.78 2.07 4.19
N GLU A 346 -6.64 1.56 3.72
CA GLU A 346 -5.31 1.49 4.37
C GLU A 346 -5.13 0.62 5.63
N LEU A 347 -6.21 0.06 6.18
CA LEU A 347 -6.17 -0.70 7.43
C LEU A 347 -6.36 -2.21 7.24
N ASN A 348 -6.72 -2.63 6.03
CA ASN A 348 -6.96 -4.03 5.73
C ASN A 348 -5.67 -4.70 5.27
N GLY A 349 -5.10 -5.55 6.12
CA GLY A 349 -3.92 -6.35 5.76
C GLY A 349 -4.11 -7.28 4.54
N ALA A 350 -5.32 -7.37 3.98
CA ALA A 350 -5.67 -8.07 2.74
C ALA A 350 -5.42 -7.26 1.44
N GLU A 351 -5.13 -5.95 1.52
CA GLU A 351 -4.95 -5.05 0.37
C GLU A 351 -3.48 -4.74 0.10
N ASN A 352 -2.55 -5.61 0.52
CA ASN A 352 -1.11 -5.38 0.36
C ASN A 352 -0.35 -6.53 -0.29
N ILE A 353 0.76 -6.13 -0.90
CA ILE A 353 1.76 -7.00 -1.52
C ILE A 353 3.15 -6.49 -1.12
N HIS A 354 4.05 -7.42 -0.83
CA HIS A 354 5.46 -7.11 -0.61
C HIS A 354 6.32 -7.62 -1.77
N PHE A 355 7.05 -6.71 -2.40
CA PHE A 355 8.08 -7.03 -3.39
C PHE A 355 9.41 -7.28 -2.68
N THR A 356 9.72 -8.55 -2.50
CA THR A 356 10.95 -8.99 -1.82
C THR A 356 12.16 -8.87 -2.75
N PRO A 357 13.26 -8.27 -2.27
CA PRO A 357 14.52 -8.31 -2.99
C PRO A 357 15.13 -9.71 -2.94
N ARG A 358 15.83 -10.09 -4.00
CA ARG A 358 16.73 -11.24 -3.96
C ARG A 358 17.96 -10.92 -3.14
N PHE A 359 18.56 -11.96 -2.57
CA PHE A 359 19.81 -11.84 -1.82
C PHE A 359 20.93 -12.63 -2.51
N LYS A 360 22.13 -12.05 -2.46
CA LYS A 360 23.35 -12.64 -3.00
C LYS A 360 24.33 -12.86 -1.85
N PRO A 361 24.58 -14.10 -1.43
CA PRO A 361 25.62 -14.38 -0.45
C PRO A 361 27.00 -13.94 -0.94
N SER A 362 27.87 -13.58 -0.01
CA SER A 362 29.28 -13.34 -0.24
C SER A 362 30.11 -14.01 0.84
N VAL A 363 31.30 -14.45 0.47
CA VAL A 363 32.33 -14.96 1.38
C VAL A 363 33.54 -14.07 1.29
N THR A 364 34.17 -13.82 2.42
CA THR A 364 35.47 -13.14 2.54
C THR A 364 36.28 -13.84 3.60
N SER A 365 37.60 -13.96 3.42
CA SER A 365 38.46 -14.43 4.49
C SER A 365 39.66 -13.51 4.77
N LYS A 366 40.36 -13.83 5.86
CA LYS A 366 41.54 -13.11 6.33
C LYS A 366 42.40 -14.02 7.20
N VAL A 367 43.64 -14.25 6.78
CA VAL A 367 44.58 -15.04 7.57
C VAL A 367 44.89 -14.34 8.89
N THR A 368 44.99 -15.10 9.97
CA THR A 368 45.28 -14.55 11.30
C THR A 368 46.75 -14.12 11.45
N ALA A 369 47.63 -14.65 10.60
CA ALA A 369 49.04 -14.34 10.56
C ALA A 369 49.49 -14.18 9.11
N SER A 370 50.17 -13.07 8.81
CA SER A 370 50.74 -12.81 7.48
C SER A 370 52.07 -13.51 7.24
N THR A 371 52.66 -14.12 8.28
CA THR A 371 53.95 -14.80 8.23
C THR A 371 53.94 -15.97 9.21
N MET A 372 54.48 -17.11 8.77
CA MET A 372 54.62 -18.36 9.50
C MET A 372 56.05 -18.88 9.32
N SER A 373 56.55 -19.66 10.28
CA SER A 373 57.93 -20.21 10.23
C SER A 373 58.04 -21.69 10.62
N ASP A 374 56.89 -22.34 10.84
CA ASP A 374 56.78 -23.70 11.37
C ASP A 374 56.33 -24.70 10.29
N GLY A 375 56.24 -24.26 9.04
CA GLY A 375 55.74 -25.06 7.91
C GLY A 375 54.25 -25.36 8.01
N ASN A 376 53.51 -24.73 8.92
CA ASN A 376 52.07 -24.87 9.04
C ASN A 376 51.34 -23.73 8.30
N PRO A 377 50.21 -24.03 7.63
CA PRO A 377 49.32 -22.98 7.15
C PRO A 377 48.81 -22.11 8.32
N PRO A 378 48.60 -20.80 8.13
CA PRO A 378 48.01 -19.95 9.18
C PRO A 378 46.55 -20.33 9.42
N ARG A 379 45.98 -19.92 10.56
CA ARG A 379 44.53 -19.93 10.70
C ARG A 379 43.91 -18.88 9.78
N ASP A 380 42.65 -19.07 9.45
CA ASP A 380 41.90 -18.14 8.59
C ASP A 380 40.59 -17.75 9.27
N GLU A 381 40.19 -16.49 9.15
CA GLU A 381 38.91 -16.00 9.64
C GLU A 381 37.96 -15.82 8.45
N ILE A 382 36.89 -16.61 8.41
CA ILE A 382 35.95 -16.66 7.29
C ILE A 382 34.67 -15.98 7.72
N THR A 383 34.27 -14.96 6.96
CA THR A 383 33.00 -14.28 7.12
C THR A 383 32.10 -14.57 5.93
N VAL A 384 30.91 -15.09 6.22
CA VAL A 384 29.81 -15.20 5.27
C VAL A 384 28.81 -14.09 5.54
N ASN A 385 28.41 -13.39 4.48
CA ASN A 385 27.38 -12.36 4.54
C ASN A 385 26.29 -12.69 3.52
N LEU A 386 25.05 -12.84 3.97
CA LEU A 386 23.88 -13.09 3.12
C LEU A 386 23.43 -11.84 2.35
N ASN A 387 23.99 -10.67 2.69
CA ASN A 387 23.61 -9.35 2.19
C ASN A 387 22.14 -9.01 2.40
N THR A 388 21.54 -9.60 3.43
CA THR A 388 20.20 -9.29 3.90
C THR A 388 20.04 -9.66 5.37
N LYS A 389 19.24 -8.88 6.10
CA LYS A 389 18.80 -9.19 7.48
C LYS A 389 17.44 -9.89 7.52
N THR A 390 16.74 -9.94 6.39
CA THR A 390 15.36 -10.44 6.30
C THR A 390 15.28 -11.94 6.11
N VAL A 391 16.40 -12.62 5.83
CA VAL A 391 16.43 -14.08 5.61
C VAL A 391 17.05 -14.79 6.81
N SER A 392 16.39 -15.84 7.27
CA SER A 392 16.84 -16.72 8.34
C SER A 392 16.58 -18.19 7.97
N GLY A 393 17.13 -19.13 8.74
CA GLY A 393 16.98 -20.58 8.49
C GLY A 393 17.94 -21.15 7.46
N LEU A 394 18.73 -20.33 6.76
CA LEU A 394 19.70 -20.79 5.77
C LEU A 394 20.97 -21.35 6.41
N LYS A 395 21.33 -22.58 6.07
CA LYS A 395 22.61 -23.21 6.39
C LYS A 395 23.57 -22.99 5.22
N VAL A 396 24.77 -22.48 5.48
CA VAL A 396 25.76 -22.21 4.44
C VAL A 396 26.98 -23.09 4.61
N THR A 397 27.42 -23.74 3.53
CA THR A 397 28.66 -24.51 3.51
C THR A 397 29.72 -23.71 2.73
N ALA A 398 30.81 -23.36 3.40
CA ALA A 398 31.97 -22.74 2.79
C ALA A 398 33.05 -23.80 2.54
N ARG A 399 33.62 -23.79 1.34
CA ARG A 399 34.67 -24.71 0.91
C ARG A 399 35.90 -23.89 0.55
N ALA A 400 37.09 -24.43 0.76
CA ALA A 400 38.31 -23.79 0.27
C ALA A 400 39.28 -24.77 -0.34
N ASP A 401 40.01 -24.25 -1.32
CA ASP A 401 41.23 -24.84 -1.83
C ASP A 401 42.41 -24.03 -1.30
N VAL A 402 43.41 -24.73 -0.77
CA VAL A 402 44.66 -24.14 -0.28
C VAL A 402 45.69 -24.24 -1.38
N TYR A 403 46.32 -23.13 -1.70
CA TYR A 403 47.36 -23.05 -2.72
C TYR A 403 48.67 -22.56 -2.11
N TRP A 404 49.77 -22.99 -2.71
CA TRP A 404 51.10 -22.47 -2.45
C TRP A 404 51.65 -21.81 -3.72
N THR A 405 52.34 -20.68 -3.58
CA THR A 405 53.09 -20.02 -4.66
C THR A 405 54.51 -19.68 -4.21
N PRO A 406 55.50 -19.68 -5.11
CA PRO A 406 56.85 -19.23 -4.77
C PRO A 406 56.91 -17.73 -4.50
N ASP A 407 56.10 -16.95 -5.21
CA ASP A 407 56.06 -15.49 -5.14
C ASP A 407 54.74 -14.99 -4.56
N LYS A 408 54.78 -13.80 -3.95
CA LYS A 408 53.56 -13.13 -3.48
C LYS A 408 52.69 -12.80 -4.68
N GLY A 409 51.41 -13.15 -4.59
CA GLY A 409 50.47 -12.84 -5.65
C GLY A 409 50.02 -11.38 -5.65
N THR A 410 49.33 -10.98 -6.71
CA THR A 410 48.50 -9.76 -6.76
C THR A 410 47.04 -10.11 -6.64
N ASP A 411 46.26 -9.29 -5.93
CA ASP A 411 44.81 -9.48 -5.81
C ASP A 411 44.12 -9.56 -7.18
N GLY A 412 43.25 -10.55 -7.36
CA GLY A 412 42.55 -10.79 -8.61
C GLY A 412 41.56 -11.96 -8.53
N THR A 413 40.82 -12.18 -9.60
CA THR A 413 39.88 -13.32 -9.70
C THR A 413 40.52 -14.56 -10.33
N ALA A 414 41.64 -14.40 -11.02
CA ALA A 414 42.37 -15.50 -11.66
C ALA A 414 43.43 -16.08 -10.71
N LEU A 415 43.45 -17.41 -10.63
CA LEU A 415 44.48 -18.12 -9.89
C LEU A 415 45.83 -18.05 -10.65
N PRO A 416 46.98 -17.80 -9.98
CA PRO A 416 48.29 -17.71 -10.64
C PRO A 416 48.72 -19.00 -11.33
N ALA A 417 49.47 -18.90 -12.44
CA ALA A 417 49.94 -20.07 -13.19
C ALA A 417 50.98 -20.92 -12.43
N ASN A 418 51.81 -20.29 -11.59
CA ASN A 418 52.84 -20.93 -10.76
C ASN A 418 52.30 -21.51 -9.45
N ARG A 419 50.97 -21.51 -9.25
CA ARG A 419 50.36 -22.06 -8.04
C ARG A 419 50.50 -23.58 -8.01
N LYS A 420 50.66 -24.10 -6.80
CA LYS A 420 50.59 -25.52 -6.50
C LYS A 420 49.39 -25.73 -5.59
N HIS A 421 48.45 -26.58 -6.01
CA HIS A 421 47.36 -26.99 -5.13
C HIS A 421 47.94 -27.84 -3.99
N VAL A 422 47.62 -27.46 -2.76
CA VAL A 422 48.13 -28.09 -1.55
C VAL A 422 47.13 -29.12 -1.05
N ALA A 423 45.89 -28.69 -0.81
CA ALA A 423 44.81 -29.51 -0.33
C ALA A 423 43.47 -28.79 -0.49
N ALA A 424 42.38 -29.56 -0.50
CA ALA A 424 41.04 -29.04 -0.24
C ALA A 424 40.74 -29.18 1.26
N VAL A 425 40.22 -28.13 1.88
CA VAL A 425 39.87 -28.15 3.30
C VAL A 425 38.59 -28.95 3.54
N THR A 426 38.40 -29.47 4.75
CA THR A 426 37.08 -29.98 5.18
C THR A 426 36.08 -28.82 5.18
N PRO A 427 34.91 -28.94 4.50
CA PRO A 427 33.96 -27.85 4.38
C PRO A 427 33.51 -27.30 5.75
N LEU A 428 33.52 -25.97 5.88
CA LEU A 428 33.02 -25.27 7.05
C LEU A 428 31.53 -25.03 6.92
N VAL A 429 30.78 -25.57 7.87
CA VAL A 429 29.34 -25.39 7.94
C VAL A 429 29.00 -24.21 8.85
N PHE A 430 28.23 -23.26 8.36
CA PHE A 430 27.62 -22.17 9.11
C PHE A 430 26.14 -22.50 9.33
N ASP A 431 25.77 -22.83 10.56
CA ASP A 431 24.39 -23.13 10.93
C ASP A 431 23.55 -21.85 10.91
N ALA A 432 22.25 -21.97 10.64
CA ALA A 432 21.35 -20.83 10.52
C ALA A 432 21.40 -19.90 11.75
N ALA A 433 21.51 -20.46 12.96
CA ALA A 433 21.59 -19.70 14.21
C ALA A 433 22.89 -18.89 14.38
N SER A 434 23.92 -19.15 13.57
CA SER A 434 25.18 -18.41 13.62
C SER A 434 25.12 -17.05 12.94
N PHE A 435 24.12 -16.81 12.08
CA PHE A 435 23.93 -15.55 11.38
C PHE A 435 23.26 -14.52 12.28
N LYS A 436 23.98 -13.43 12.56
CA LYS A 436 23.46 -12.23 13.21
C LYS A 436 23.37 -11.14 12.16
N ASP A 437 22.17 -10.60 11.91
CA ASP A 437 21.92 -9.62 10.85
C ASP A 437 22.43 -10.08 9.47
N GLY A 438 22.31 -11.37 9.17
CA GLY A 438 22.78 -11.96 7.92
C GLY A 438 24.29 -12.18 7.83
N VAL A 439 25.04 -11.95 8.91
CA VAL A 439 26.51 -12.13 8.94
C VAL A 439 26.90 -13.20 9.95
N ALA A 440 27.79 -14.11 9.55
CA ALA A 440 28.40 -15.10 10.43
C ALA A 440 29.91 -15.19 10.17
N THR A 441 30.69 -15.30 11.24
CA THR A 441 32.15 -15.46 11.17
C THR A 441 32.58 -16.71 11.91
N LYS A 442 33.48 -17.49 11.31
CA LYS A 442 34.14 -18.65 11.93
C LYS A 442 35.63 -18.62 11.67
N THR A 443 36.41 -19.08 12.63
CA THR A 443 37.85 -19.28 12.45
C THR A 443 38.12 -20.70 12.02
N TYR A 444 38.77 -20.86 10.86
CA TYR A 444 39.33 -22.12 10.40
C TYR A 444 40.69 -22.39 11.05
N ASP A 445 40.86 -23.59 11.58
CA ASP A 445 42.11 -24.03 12.18
C ASP A 445 42.65 -25.26 11.41
N PRO A 446 43.68 -25.10 10.55
CA PRO A 446 44.22 -26.20 9.76
C PRO A 446 44.79 -27.32 10.65
N ALA A 447 45.21 -27.02 11.88
CA ALA A 447 45.70 -28.02 12.83
C ALA A 447 44.61 -29.01 13.28
N LYS A 448 43.33 -28.62 13.15
CA LYS A 448 42.17 -29.45 13.52
C LYS A 448 41.49 -30.11 12.32
N ASP A 449 41.91 -29.76 11.11
CA ASP A 449 41.31 -30.28 9.89
C ASP A 449 41.97 -31.61 9.48
N PRO A 450 41.23 -32.74 9.46
CA PRO A 450 41.78 -34.03 9.05
C PRO A 450 42.33 -34.01 7.61
N ALA A 451 41.75 -33.19 6.71
CA ALA A 451 42.22 -33.05 5.33
C ALA A 451 43.59 -32.37 5.25
N MET A 452 43.96 -31.55 6.25
CA MET A 452 45.25 -30.84 6.29
C MET A 452 46.36 -31.61 7.01
N LYS A 453 46.06 -32.75 7.64
CA LYS A 453 47.02 -33.51 8.47
C LYS A 453 48.34 -33.82 7.75
N ASN A 454 48.27 -34.09 6.45
CA ASN A 454 49.44 -34.42 5.62
C ASN A 454 50.23 -33.20 5.14
N VAL A 455 49.72 -31.99 5.38
CA VAL A 455 50.32 -30.70 5.02
C VAL A 455 51.02 -30.06 6.22
N LEU A 456 50.51 -30.29 7.44
CA LEU A 456 51.03 -29.70 8.67
C LEU A 456 52.53 -29.97 8.86
N GLY A 457 53.28 -28.87 9.01
CA GLY A 457 54.72 -28.83 9.19
C GLY A 457 55.53 -29.12 7.93
N ARG A 458 54.90 -29.22 6.76
CA ARG A 458 55.53 -29.69 5.52
C ARG A 458 55.46 -28.68 4.37
N LEU A 459 55.03 -27.46 4.64
CA LEU A 459 55.08 -26.38 3.66
C LEU A 459 56.49 -25.80 3.61
N GLY A 460 57.08 -25.79 2.42
CA GLY A 460 58.35 -25.13 2.17
C GLY A 460 58.20 -23.63 1.98
N THR A 461 59.33 -22.95 1.81
CA THR A 461 59.40 -21.48 1.70
C THR A 461 58.67 -20.90 0.49
N GLY A 462 57.72 -20.00 0.75
CA GLY A 462 56.87 -19.41 -0.27
C GLY A 462 55.66 -18.74 0.36
N TYR A 463 54.52 -18.78 -0.31
CA TYR A 463 53.30 -18.14 0.14
C TYR A 463 52.12 -19.11 0.08
N VAL A 464 51.31 -19.13 1.12
CA VAL A 464 50.11 -19.98 1.23
C VAL A 464 48.88 -19.11 1.16
N THR A 465 47.92 -19.47 0.32
CA THR A 465 46.68 -18.72 0.11
C THR A 465 45.48 -19.64 0.22
N TYR A 466 44.48 -19.20 0.98
CA TYR A 466 43.15 -19.80 0.98
C TYR A 466 42.28 -19.14 -0.09
N VAL A 467 41.49 -19.93 -0.80
CA VAL A 467 40.47 -19.41 -1.72
C VAL A 467 39.16 -20.05 -1.33
N TRP A 468 38.28 -19.28 -0.68
CA TRP A 468 36.98 -19.77 -0.25
C TRP A 468 35.91 -19.60 -1.32
N ARG A 469 34.96 -20.51 -1.32
CA ARG A 469 33.76 -20.46 -2.14
C ARG A 469 32.55 -21.00 -1.41
N ILE A 470 31.38 -20.56 -1.87
CA ILE A 470 30.08 -21.12 -1.56
C ILE A 470 29.47 -21.57 -2.87
N ASP A 471 28.92 -22.78 -2.88
CA ASP A 471 28.32 -23.39 -4.07
C ASP A 471 26.79 -23.25 -3.99
N ARG A 472 26.15 -22.88 -5.11
CA ARG A 472 24.69 -22.68 -5.18
C ARG A 472 23.90 -23.94 -4.83
N THR A 473 24.44 -25.11 -5.17
CA THR A 473 23.84 -26.41 -4.88
C THR A 473 23.72 -26.68 -3.38
N ASP A 474 24.65 -26.17 -2.57
CA ASP A 474 24.60 -26.35 -1.11
C ASP A 474 23.51 -25.47 -0.48
N LEU A 475 23.08 -24.41 -1.16
CA LEU A 475 22.04 -23.49 -0.68
C LEU A 475 20.64 -23.82 -1.19
N THR A 476 20.54 -24.51 -2.33
CA THR A 476 19.27 -24.80 -3.02
C THR A 476 18.47 -25.90 -2.31
N GLY A 477 17.13 -25.80 -2.29
CA GLY A 477 16.24 -26.80 -1.69
C GLY A 477 16.11 -26.70 -0.16
N GLN A 478 16.73 -25.70 0.47
CA GLN A 478 16.54 -25.43 1.90
C GLN A 478 15.29 -24.57 2.12
N ASN A 479 14.54 -24.83 3.19
CA ASN A 479 13.47 -23.95 3.62
C ASN A 479 14.04 -22.77 4.41
N ILE A 480 13.83 -21.56 3.90
CA ILE A 480 14.23 -20.31 4.56
C ILE A 480 13.01 -19.55 5.03
N THR A 481 13.16 -18.78 6.10
CA THR A 481 12.14 -17.83 6.57
C THR A 481 12.54 -16.42 6.16
N TYR A 482 11.70 -15.78 5.36
CA TYR A 482 11.79 -14.36 5.02
C TYR A 482 10.90 -13.55 5.96
N GLY A 483 11.47 -12.57 6.65
CA GLY A 483 10.75 -11.67 7.55
C GLY A 483 10.87 -10.21 7.12
N TRP A 484 9.76 -9.47 7.14
CA TRP A 484 9.73 -8.03 6.87
C TRP A 484 8.75 -7.32 7.79
N ASP A 485 8.97 -6.02 8.00
CA ASP A 485 8.05 -5.15 8.72
C ASP A 485 7.22 -4.34 7.72
N TRP A 486 5.91 -4.61 7.69
CA TRP A 486 5.00 -3.89 6.80
C TRP A 486 4.93 -2.40 7.16
N HIS A 487 5.21 -1.52 6.19
CA HIS A 487 5.17 -0.06 6.35
C HIS A 487 6.01 0.51 7.51
N ALA A 488 7.00 -0.24 8.01
CA ALA A 488 7.74 0.10 9.22
C ALA A 488 6.81 0.40 10.43
N LYS A 489 5.67 -0.29 10.51
CA LYS A 489 4.66 -0.11 11.57
C LYS A 489 4.88 -1.04 12.76
N GLY A 490 5.93 -1.85 12.76
CA GLY A 490 6.18 -2.89 13.76
C GLY A 490 5.31 -4.14 13.54
N TRP A 491 4.82 -4.35 12.33
CA TRP A 491 4.02 -5.51 11.93
C TRP A 491 4.90 -6.50 11.19
N THR A 492 5.66 -7.27 11.97
CA THR A 492 6.54 -8.31 11.43
C THR A 492 5.72 -9.43 10.81
N LYS A 493 5.87 -9.61 9.49
CA LYS A 493 5.33 -10.73 8.72
C LYS A 493 6.45 -11.71 8.40
N THR A 494 6.14 -13.01 8.33
CA THR A 494 7.11 -14.05 7.99
C THR A 494 6.53 -15.07 7.01
N LEU A 495 7.38 -15.54 6.08
CA LEU A 495 7.01 -16.57 5.12
C LEU A 495 8.15 -17.57 4.99
N THR A 496 7.81 -18.86 4.96
CA THR A 496 8.77 -19.95 4.75
C THR A 496 8.58 -20.54 3.36
N PHE A 497 9.67 -20.66 2.61
CA PHE A 497 9.69 -21.25 1.26
C PHE A 497 11.11 -21.68 0.88
N GLU A 498 11.25 -22.37 -0.24
CA GLU A 498 12.56 -22.80 -0.74
C GLU A 498 13.48 -21.63 -1.10
N SER A 499 14.73 -21.73 -0.65
CA SER A 499 15.81 -20.75 -0.85
C SER A 499 16.01 -20.34 -2.30
N ALA A 500 15.77 -21.25 -3.25
CA ALA A 500 15.91 -21.02 -4.69
C ALA A 500 15.07 -19.83 -5.19
N ARG A 501 13.97 -19.50 -4.51
CA ARG A 501 13.08 -18.38 -4.86
C ARG A 501 13.76 -17.02 -4.77
N LEU A 502 14.64 -16.83 -3.78
CA LEU A 502 15.27 -15.53 -3.48
C LEU A 502 16.77 -15.49 -3.70
N LEU A 503 17.38 -16.62 -4.03
CA LEU A 503 18.82 -16.71 -4.22
C LEU A 503 19.26 -16.14 -5.57
N ASP A 504 20.09 -15.09 -5.54
CA ASP A 504 20.70 -14.45 -6.71
C ASP A 504 22.22 -14.66 -6.73
N MET A 505 22.67 -15.81 -7.22
CA MET A 505 24.09 -16.10 -7.41
C MET A 505 24.31 -17.02 -8.61
N ASP A 506 25.52 -16.99 -9.17
CA ASP A 506 25.97 -17.95 -10.17
C ASP A 506 26.16 -19.35 -9.55
N ALA A 507 26.79 -20.29 -10.26
CA ALA A 507 27.06 -21.62 -9.72
C ALA A 507 27.85 -21.56 -8.40
N THR A 508 28.77 -20.59 -8.27
CA THR A 508 29.57 -20.36 -7.06
C THR A 508 29.74 -18.86 -6.81
N VAL A 509 29.96 -18.49 -5.55
CA VAL A 509 30.54 -17.20 -5.16
C VAL A 509 31.86 -17.47 -4.44
N SER A 510 32.90 -16.72 -4.77
CA SER A 510 34.24 -16.86 -4.19
C SER A 510 34.76 -15.51 -3.73
N ASP A 511 35.59 -15.52 -2.68
CA ASP A 511 36.38 -14.36 -2.25
C ASP A 511 37.47 -13.98 -3.28
N GLY A 512 37.86 -14.95 -4.10
CA GLY A 512 38.84 -14.83 -5.18
C GLY A 512 40.26 -15.06 -4.70
N TRP A 513 41.24 -14.71 -5.52
CA TRP A 513 42.64 -14.72 -5.12
C TRP A 513 42.97 -13.38 -4.45
N ARG A 514 42.95 -13.30 -3.11
CA ARG A 514 43.26 -12.04 -2.38
C ARG A 514 44.53 -12.10 -1.52
N PRO A 515 45.73 -12.19 -2.11
CA PRO A 515 47.01 -12.09 -1.42
C PRO A 515 47.16 -11.00 -0.36
N GLY A 516 46.53 -9.84 -0.53
CA GLY A 516 46.56 -8.76 0.45
C GLY A 516 45.94 -9.13 1.81
N ARG A 517 45.02 -10.11 1.85
CA ARG A 517 44.25 -10.50 3.04
C ARG A 517 44.38 -11.97 3.41
N GLU A 518 44.59 -12.83 2.42
CA GLU A 518 44.38 -14.28 2.51
C GLU A 518 45.69 -15.07 2.32
N GLN A 519 46.81 -14.37 2.13
CA GLN A 519 48.11 -14.98 1.89
C GLN A 519 49.05 -14.77 3.07
N ALA A 520 49.68 -15.86 3.51
CA ALA A 520 50.74 -15.84 4.50
C ALA A 520 52.05 -16.34 3.92
N GLU A 521 53.12 -15.66 4.26
CA GLU A 521 54.48 -16.06 3.92
C GLU A 521 54.94 -17.22 4.82
N GLN A 522 55.43 -18.30 4.21
CA GLN A 522 56.13 -19.39 4.89
C GLN A 522 57.63 -19.13 4.81
N THR A 523 58.25 -19.00 5.98
CA THR A 523 59.69 -18.77 6.12
C THR A 523 60.36 -19.97 6.77
N THR A 524 61.62 -20.25 6.41
CA THR A 524 62.46 -21.19 7.16
C THR A 524 63.57 -20.41 7.82
N GLY A 525 63.63 -20.41 9.15
CA GLY A 525 64.59 -19.63 9.92
C GLY A 525 65.94 -20.33 10.05
N TRP A 526 66.86 -20.13 9.11
CA TRP A 526 68.26 -20.53 9.27
C TRP A 526 69.21 -19.71 8.37
N TRP A 527 70.47 -19.61 8.78
CA TRP A 527 71.55 -19.00 7.98
C TRP A 527 72.64 -20.06 7.74
N LEU A 528 73.05 -20.23 6.49
CA LEU A 528 74.19 -21.07 6.12
C LEU A 528 75.26 -20.18 5.49
N LYS A 529 76.36 -19.99 6.23
CA LYS A 529 77.60 -19.42 5.69
C LYS A 529 78.47 -20.56 5.18
N VAL A 530 78.77 -20.56 3.90
CA VAL A 530 79.64 -21.57 3.28
C VAL A 530 80.95 -20.92 2.88
N THR A 531 82.05 -21.55 3.30
CA THR A 531 83.39 -21.26 2.79
C THR A 531 83.86 -22.49 2.03
N LYS A 532 84.09 -22.34 0.72
CA LYS A 532 84.60 -23.42 -0.12
C LYS A 532 86.04 -23.12 -0.51
N ILE A 533 86.94 -23.95 -0.02
CA ILE A 533 88.35 -23.99 -0.41
C ILE A 533 88.61 -25.17 -1.36
N GLY A 534 89.62 -25.03 -2.21
CA GLY A 534 90.08 -26.08 -3.12
C GLY A 534 90.66 -27.27 -2.36
N TYR A 535 90.49 -28.48 -2.89
CA TYR A 535 91.15 -29.70 -2.41
C TYR A 535 92.08 -30.21 -3.50
N LEU A 536 93.35 -30.42 -3.18
CA LEU A 536 94.36 -30.84 -4.14
C LEU A 536 94.86 -32.25 -3.77
N GLY A 537 94.62 -33.24 -4.65
CA GLY A 537 95.03 -34.64 -4.48
C GLY A 537 93.88 -35.65 -4.65
N HIS A 538 94.22 -36.95 -4.76
CA HIS A 538 93.25 -38.05 -4.78
C HIS A 538 93.26 -38.82 -3.45
N ASN A 539 92.08 -39.17 -2.95
CA ASN A 539 91.85 -39.96 -1.73
C ASN A 539 92.46 -39.31 -0.47
N ALA A 540 92.79 -40.09 0.57
CA ALA A 540 93.21 -39.60 1.88
C ALA A 540 94.52 -38.77 1.91
N ASN A 541 95.24 -38.68 0.78
CA ASN A 541 96.52 -37.98 0.67
C ASN A 541 96.41 -36.53 0.19
N GLY A 542 95.20 -36.06 -0.15
CA GLY A 542 95.00 -34.68 -0.57
C GLY A 542 94.93 -33.70 0.62
N SER A 543 95.26 -32.44 0.37
CA SER A 543 95.15 -31.36 1.35
C SER A 543 94.20 -30.26 0.88
N PHE A 544 93.47 -29.68 1.82
CA PHE A 544 92.72 -28.45 1.58
C PHE A 544 93.69 -27.28 1.41
N GLN A 545 93.45 -26.45 0.40
CA GLN A 545 94.31 -25.33 0.01
C GLN A 545 93.60 -24.02 0.40
N PRO A 546 93.86 -23.47 1.60
CA PRO A 546 93.17 -22.27 2.09
C PRO A 546 93.48 -21.01 1.28
N ASP A 547 94.57 -21.01 0.50
CA ASP A 547 95.00 -19.97 -0.43
C ASP A 547 94.37 -20.08 -1.83
N ARG A 548 93.64 -21.18 -2.11
CA ARG A 548 92.94 -21.41 -3.38
C ARG A 548 91.42 -21.45 -3.17
N PRO A 549 90.77 -20.28 -3.02
CA PRO A 549 89.33 -20.22 -2.85
C PRO A 549 88.60 -20.66 -4.12
N ALA A 550 87.43 -21.29 -3.97
CA ALA A 550 86.54 -21.62 -5.08
C ALA A 550 85.79 -20.37 -5.59
N LYS A 551 86.56 -19.34 -5.98
CA LYS A 551 86.06 -18.05 -6.47
C LYS A 551 85.13 -18.26 -7.67
N GLY A 552 83.96 -17.64 -7.63
CA GLY A 552 82.98 -17.70 -8.71
C GLY A 552 82.21 -19.02 -8.81
N ALA A 553 82.44 -19.98 -7.90
CA ALA A 553 81.64 -21.20 -7.86
C ALA A 553 80.17 -20.85 -7.56
N VAL A 554 79.27 -21.47 -8.31
CA VAL A 554 77.82 -21.34 -8.13
C VAL A 554 77.35 -22.47 -7.23
N LEU A 555 76.76 -22.12 -6.08
CA LEU A 555 76.17 -23.07 -5.15
C LEU A 555 74.64 -22.95 -5.20
N ASN A 556 73.98 -24.08 -5.39
CA ASN A 556 72.53 -24.19 -5.33
C ASN A 556 72.12 -24.87 -4.02
N MET A 557 71.09 -24.35 -3.38
CA MET A 557 70.58 -24.88 -2.12
C MET A 557 69.07 -24.99 -2.21
N GLN A 558 68.58 -26.19 -2.00
CA GLN A 558 67.16 -26.53 -2.02
C GLN A 558 66.87 -27.34 -0.76
N GLU A 559 65.80 -26.97 -0.06
CA GLU A 559 65.32 -27.79 1.06
C GLU A 559 64.70 -29.08 0.50
N THR A 560 65.33 -30.22 0.79
CA THR A 560 64.85 -31.54 0.38
C THR A 560 64.09 -32.24 1.51
N VAL A 561 64.44 -31.93 2.76
CA VAL A 561 63.77 -32.37 3.98
C VAL A 561 63.84 -31.26 5.03
N ASP A 562 62.78 -31.13 5.84
CA ASP A 562 62.73 -30.20 6.96
C ASP A 562 63.56 -30.70 8.17
N GLN A 563 63.63 -29.90 9.24
CA GLN A 563 64.33 -30.24 10.50
C GLN A 563 63.81 -31.50 11.20
N THR A 564 62.64 -31.99 10.81
CA THR A 564 62.03 -33.23 11.33
C THR A 564 62.20 -34.42 10.39
N GLY A 565 62.93 -34.24 9.28
CA GLY A 565 63.23 -35.28 8.29
C GLY A 565 62.12 -35.49 7.25
N ARG A 566 61.16 -34.57 7.11
CA ARG A 566 60.03 -34.72 6.17
C ARG A 566 60.23 -33.93 4.88
N THR A 567 59.82 -34.51 3.76
CA THR A 567 59.88 -33.85 2.45
C THR A 567 58.77 -32.79 2.30
N PRO A 568 59.10 -31.56 1.86
CA PRO A 568 58.12 -30.51 1.59
C PRO A 568 57.11 -30.89 0.51
N VAL A 569 55.84 -30.57 0.71
CA VAL A 569 54.73 -30.95 -0.21
C VAL A 569 54.77 -30.13 -1.51
N ALA A 570 55.16 -28.87 -1.44
CA ALA A 570 55.17 -27.96 -2.58
C ALA A 570 56.50 -27.97 -3.35
N GLY A 571 57.53 -28.71 -2.91
CA GLY A 571 58.90 -28.59 -3.39
C GLY A 571 59.54 -27.27 -2.99
N ALA A 572 60.77 -27.30 -2.49
CA ALA A 572 61.42 -26.10 -2.01
C ALA A 572 61.97 -25.22 -3.14
N THR A 573 61.99 -23.92 -2.88
CA THR A 573 62.66 -22.94 -3.74
C THR A 573 64.16 -23.20 -3.72
N THR A 574 64.78 -23.30 -4.91
CA THR A 574 66.23 -23.44 -5.03
C THR A 574 66.88 -22.05 -4.99
N ASN A 575 67.63 -21.77 -3.94
CA ASN A 575 68.44 -20.57 -3.81
C ASN A 575 69.80 -20.78 -4.47
N THR A 576 70.26 -19.80 -5.22
CA THR A 576 71.56 -19.84 -5.88
C THR A 576 72.43 -18.70 -5.36
N ILE A 577 73.67 -19.00 -4.99
CA ILE A 577 74.68 -17.99 -4.69
C ILE A 577 75.92 -18.21 -5.53
N THR A 578 76.64 -17.13 -5.82
CA THR A 578 77.99 -17.18 -6.41
C THR A 578 79.01 -16.81 -5.34
N LEU A 579 80.01 -17.65 -5.11
CA LEU A 579 81.05 -17.40 -4.11
C LEU A 579 81.93 -16.20 -4.52
N ASN A 580 82.23 -15.34 -3.55
CA ASN A 580 83.04 -14.14 -3.76
C ASN A 580 84.52 -14.46 -4.05
N SER A 581 85.36 -13.44 -4.19
CA SER A 581 86.80 -13.60 -4.47
C SER A 581 87.58 -14.38 -3.39
N LYS A 582 87.02 -14.55 -2.20
CA LYS A 582 87.58 -15.32 -1.08
C LYS A 582 86.95 -16.72 -0.95
N GLY A 583 86.10 -17.14 -1.90
CA GLY A 583 85.42 -18.44 -1.82
C GLY A 583 84.35 -18.49 -0.73
N GLU A 584 83.88 -17.33 -0.27
CA GLU A 584 82.85 -17.20 0.73
C GLU A 584 81.53 -16.82 0.07
N GLY A 585 80.45 -17.41 0.56
CA GLY A 585 79.10 -17.08 0.16
C GLY A 585 78.17 -17.29 1.33
N THR A 586 77.24 -16.35 1.47
CA THR A 586 76.16 -16.47 2.45
C THR A 586 74.90 -16.68 1.64
N PHE A 587 74.21 -17.80 1.84
CA PHE A 587 72.86 -17.92 1.32
C PHE A 587 72.02 -16.79 1.92
N PRO A 588 71.20 -16.08 1.11
CA PRO A 588 70.36 -15.03 1.64
C PRO A 588 69.53 -15.58 2.80
N TYR A 589 69.26 -14.73 3.80
CA TYR A 589 68.29 -15.08 4.84
C TYR A 589 67.00 -15.51 4.12
N HIS A 590 66.44 -16.68 4.46
CA HIS A 590 65.10 -17.04 3.98
C HIS A 590 64.02 -16.23 4.76
N ARG A 591 63.90 -14.93 4.42
CA ARG A 591 62.92 -13.92 4.86
C ARG A 591 62.67 -13.13 3.60
N ILE A 592 61.42 -13.05 3.16
CA ILE A 592 61.02 -11.97 2.28
C ILE A 592 60.57 -10.81 3.20
N ARG A 593 61.57 -10.02 3.62
CA ARG A 593 61.52 -8.69 4.29
C ARG A 593 60.64 -8.51 5.53
N GLU A 594 61.33 -8.23 6.63
CA GLU A 594 60.85 -7.27 7.64
C GLU A 594 61.10 -5.87 7.07
N SER A 595 60.05 -5.05 6.96
CA SER A 595 60.21 -3.63 6.68
C SER A 595 60.96 -2.96 7.82
N SER A 596 61.90 -2.08 7.42
CA SER A 596 62.65 -1.08 8.19
C SER A 596 63.75 -1.57 9.14
N ILE A 597 65.00 -1.61 8.64
CA ILE A 597 66.11 -0.87 9.27
C ILE A 597 67.01 -0.32 8.14
N ASN A 598 67.17 1.00 8.11
CA ASN A 598 68.11 1.72 7.24
C ASN A 598 69.55 1.29 7.52
N ARG A 599 70.31 1.05 6.45
CA ARG A 599 71.79 0.98 6.50
C ARG A 599 72.37 2.36 6.78
N SER A 600 73.37 2.42 7.65
CA SER A 600 74.50 3.35 7.51
C SER A 600 75.72 2.86 8.30
N THR A 601 76.64 2.26 7.53
CA THR A 601 78.10 2.42 7.63
C THR A 601 78.83 2.02 8.92
N VAL A 602 79.44 0.83 8.88
CA VAL A 602 80.69 0.55 9.59
C VAL A 602 81.83 1.04 8.68
N VAL A 603 82.54 2.09 9.11
CA VAL A 603 83.92 2.34 8.68
C VAL A 603 84.81 1.96 9.85
N SER A 604 85.63 0.93 9.64
CA SER A 604 86.73 0.56 10.51
C SER A 604 87.89 1.55 10.36
N ARG A 605 88.34 2.19 11.45
CA ARG A 605 89.76 2.57 11.68
C ARG A 605 90.08 2.68 13.18
N ASN A 606 90.99 1.80 13.60
CA ASN A 606 92.16 1.99 14.46
C ASN A 606 92.26 3.10 15.52
N LEU A 607 92.73 2.64 16.68
CA LEU A 607 93.73 3.21 17.62
C LEU A 607 93.35 4.37 18.57
N ASP A 608 93.81 4.14 19.80
CA ASP A 608 94.21 5.07 20.87
C ASP A 608 93.17 5.76 21.77
N ALA A 609 93.17 5.26 23.01
CA ALA A 609 93.52 5.96 24.25
C ALA A 609 92.75 7.23 24.72
N LEU A 610 92.81 7.37 26.04
CA LEU A 610 92.54 8.57 26.86
C LEU A 610 91.10 8.75 27.35
N THR A 611 90.88 8.16 28.53
CA THR A 611 90.63 8.86 29.79
C THR A 611 89.77 10.13 29.80
N MET A 612 88.93 10.13 30.83
CA MET A 612 88.73 11.22 31.78
C MET A 612 87.70 12.30 31.46
N SER A 613 86.63 12.18 32.25
CA SER A 613 86.26 13.15 33.28
C SER A 613 85.34 14.30 32.87
N ASN A 614 84.18 14.21 33.50
CA ASN A 614 83.74 15.15 34.51
C ASN A 614 82.81 16.31 34.11
N VAL A 615 81.72 16.32 34.88
CA VAL A 615 81.21 17.45 35.67
C VAL A 615 80.02 18.19 35.07
N HIS A 616 78.91 18.01 35.81
CA HIS A 616 77.88 18.98 36.25
C HIS A 616 77.22 19.86 35.17
N ASP A 617 75.93 20.19 35.22
CA ASP A 617 75.07 20.39 36.38
C ASP A 617 73.61 20.15 35.98
N GLN A 618 72.85 19.65 36.93
CA GLN A 618 71.41 19.81 37.04
C GLN A 618 71.15 21.19 37.71
N PRO A 619 69.98 21.86 37.53
CA PRO A 619 68.77 21.32 38.16
C PRO A 619 67.40 21.62 37.53
N ALA A 620 66.49 20.72 37.91
CA ALA A 620 65.11 20.92 38.33
C ALA A 620 64.08 21.57 37.38
N GLY A 621 63.14 20.70 36.97
CA GLY A 621 61.78 20.80 37.51
C GLY A 621 60.73 21.46 36.61
N SER A 622 59.92 20.64 35.94
CA SER A 622 58.46 20.60 36.14
C SER A 622 57.77 19.78 35.03
N SER A 623 57.09 18.72 35.48
CA SER A 623 55.68 18.39 35.20
C SER A 623 55.13 18.53 33.77
N GLY A 624 54.64 17.40 33.22
CA GLY A 624 53.41 17.43 32.40
C GLY A 624 53.46 16.82 31.00
N HIS A 625 53.36 15.50 30.93
CA HIS A 625 52.64 14.68 29.93
C HIS A 625 52.42 15.17 28.48
N PHE A 626 53.06 14.42 27.57
CA PHE A 626 52.45 13.64 26.46
C PHE A 626 51.13 14.14 25.84
N LEU A 627 51.17 14.53 24.55
CA LEU A 627 50.43 13.86 23.47
C LEU A 627 50.78 14.38 22.06
N ARG A 628 51.34 13.44 21.28
CA ARG A 628 51.21 13.15 19.83
C ARG A 628 50.75 14.25 18.86
N HIS A 629 51.69 14.60 17.98
CA HIS A 629 51.47 15.19 16.66
C HIS A 629 50.63 14.30 15.72
N ARG A 630 49.63 14.93 15.07
CA ARG A 630 49.09 14.56 13.75
C ARG A 630 50.14 14.86 12.67
N ARG A 631 50.26 13.99 11.67
CA ARG A 631 50.69 14.35 10.31
C ARG A 631 49.71 13.77 9.31
N SER A 632 49.04 14.67 8.59
CA SER A 632 48.45 14.46 7.27
C SER A 632 49.38 15.19 6.29
N LEU A 633 49.76 14.53 5.21
CA LEU A 633 50.47 15.13 4.08
C LEU A 633 49.91 14.45 2.82
N ASP A 634 49.10 15.21 2.09
CA ASP A 634 48.74 14.93 0.71
C ASP A 634 49.60 15.77 -0.23
N ALA A 635 49.76 15.19 -1.41
CA ALA A 635 50.65 15.56 -2.49
C ALA A 635 50.29 16.87 -3.20
N GLN A 636 51.29 17.49 -3.82
CA GLN A 636 51.16 18.10 -5.14
C GLN A 636 52.54 18.25 -5.78
N GLY A 637 52.75 17.59 -6.91
CA GLY A 637 53.84 17.89 -7.83
C GLY A 637 53.36 18.83 -8.92
N LEU A 638 54.24 19.70 -9.40
CA LEU A 638 54.14 20.32 -10.72
C LEU A 638 55.54 20.54 -11.27
N ARG A 639 55.65 20.24 -12.57
CA ARG A 639 56.75 20.49 -13.51
C ARG A 639 57.02 22.01 -13.58
N GLU A 640 58.12 22.56 -14.10
CA GLU A 640 58.76 22.28 -15.38
C GLU A 640 60.05 23.15 -15.53
N ASN A 641 61.07 22.58 -16.18
CA ASN A 641 62.13 23.17 -17.03
C ASN A 641 62.69 24.59 -16.83
N GLY A 642 64.04 24.68 -16.88
CA GLY A 642 64.76 25.86 -17.36
C GLY A 642 66.26 25.89 -17.03
N LEU A 643 67.05 25.25 -17.90
CA LEU A 643 68.52 25.34 -18.11
C LEU A 643 69.36 26.29 -17.21
N GLY A 644 70.34 25.70 -16.52
CA GLY A 644 71.41 26.36 -15.76
C GLY A 644 72.12 25.38 -14.86
#